data_AF-A0A1F6DEV4-F1
#
_entry.id   AF-A0A1F6DEV4-F1
#
_cell.length_a   1.000
_cell.length_b   1.000
_cell.length_c   1.000
_cell.angle_alpha   90.00
_cell.angle_beta   90.00
_cell.angle_gamma   90.00
#
_symmetry.space_group_name_H-M   'P 1'
#
loop_
_entity.id
_entity.type
_entity.pdbx_description
1 polymer ?
#
loop_
_entity_poly.entity_id
_entity_poly.type
_entity_poly.pdbx_seq_one_letter_code
_entity_poly.pdbx_strand_id
1 'polypeptide(L)'
;MTSIDPERITYFAETDARGKRVPFGIRAKDRTRHVYVIGKSGMGKSTLLENMAVQDIRNGEGFAFIDPHGQSADAIMRHIPQERLKDVLYFNPSDLAHPIAFNVLERVDPDKRFLVVAGLMSVFKKIWVDAWSARMEYLLQYTLSALLEYPDATLLGVNRMLSEKGYRDAVVAHVTDPAVKSFWEDEYAKYSEKYAQEAGDAIKNKIGQFTSNPVVRNIIGQSHTSFNLRKFMDERKILIVNLSKGLIGESNANLLGSMLTTSIYLAAMSRADLSPREHAAAPNFYFYVDEFQSFANATFANILSEARKYKLNLTIAHQYVDQMEEDVRNAVFGNVGTTITFRVGPLDAEVLEKMFEPTFMATDIVSLGFAQIYLTMMIDGIGSPPFSAKTLPPIREPETTYYDVAIAESRKQFSLPRAEAEVKVNAFYTEQFASASTAKKDFKKDFKKEGERSPRAERAVPDDRKPLSDEEKSRHKDDLRAILSGLGEARPAEVLTTSPEKEEETFEEKPTPVQEVPVRKEPRPEAGTREEARPPRRPARDLSARERGTKQAYVDHEPPKQHDLKNALAAALAGITPPEKVVYEEPVPRTAPEVVSVVIPETPAPSVKEDTLAESHPLKPKDVEKLRKHFDEKAAEVSALQRAPHEVTPQALAHMMRITLRDKKRRPTS
;
A
#
# COMPACT_ATOMS: atom_id res chain seq x y z
N MET A 1 -7.71 -28.80 -12.52
CA MET A 1 -7.48 -27.35 -12.65
C MET A 1 -7.79 -26.96 -14.07
N THR A 2 -8.90 -26.28 -14.31
CA THR A 2 -9.25 -25.75 -15.63
C THR A 2 -8.18 -24.73 -16.03
N SER A 3 -7.55 -24.96 -17.20
CA SER A 3 -6.57 -24.03 -17.77
C SER A 3 -7.21 -22.64 -17.91
N ILE A 4 -6.42 -21.58 -17.68
CA ILE A 4 -6.85 -20.21 -17.98
C ILE A 4 -7.32 -20.18 -19.43
N ASP A 5 -8.54 -19.70 -19.67
CA ASP A 5 -9.00 -19.40 -21.02
C ASP A 5 -8.40 -18.04 -21.43
N PRO A 6 -7.39 -18.01 -22.31
CA PRO A 6 -6.73 -16.76 -22.71
C PRO A 6 -7.67 -15.83 -23.49
N GLU A 7 -8.75 -16.38 -24.08
CA GLU A 7 -9.72 -15.64 -24.88
C GLU A 7 -10.89 -15.11 -24.03
N ARG A 8 -10.98 -15.49 -22.75
CA ARG A 8 -12.01 -14.99 -21.83
C ARG A 8 -12.00 -13.47 -21.78
N ILE A 9 -13.16 -12.86 -22.01
CA ILE A 9 -13.34 -11.42 -22.04
C ILE A 9 -13.85 -10.93 -20.68
N THR A 10 -13.24 -9.86 -20.18
CA THR A 10 -13.77 -9.07 -19.06
C THR A 10 -14.38 -7.80 -19.62
N TYR A 11 -15.71 -7.72 -19.62
CA TYR A 11 -16.46 -6.62 -20.20
C TYR A 11 -16.41 -5.38 -19.31
N PHE A 12 -16.19 -4.20 -19.88
CA PHE A 12 -16.13 -2.97 -19.09
C PHE A 12 -16.79 -1.76 -19.77
N ALA A 13 -17.06 -1.85 -21.08
CA ALA A 13 -17.64 -0.75 -21.84
C ALA A 13 -18.51 -1.25 -23.00
N GLU A 14 -19.25 -0.34 -23.61
CA GLU A 14 -20.01 -0.51 -24.85
C GLU A 14 -19.60 0.57 -25.86
N THR A 15 -19.63 0.24 -27.15
CA THR A 15 -19.37 1.21 -28.22
C THR A 15 -20.44 2.30 -28.23
N ASP A 16 -20.05 3.54 -28.56
CA ASP A 16 -20.99 4.66 -28.75
C ASP A 16 -21.05 5.16 -30.21
N ALA A 17 -20.28 4.54 -31.11
CA ALA A 17 -20.20 4.91 -32.50
C ALA A 17 -21.42 4.45 -33.32
N ARG A 18 -21.90 5.34 -34.21
CA ARG A 18 -22.92 5.04 -35.25
C ARG A 18 -24.23 4.44 -34.70
N GLY A 19 -24.61 4.78 -33.48
CA GLY A 19 -25.85 4.33 -32.84
C GLY A 19 -25.89 2.85 -32.45
N LYS A 20 -24.77 2.12 -32.57
CA LYS A 20 -24.67 0.72 -32.12
C LYS A 20 -23.97 0.67 -30.77
N ARG A 21 -24.67 0.12 -29.78
CA ARG A 21 -24.13 -0.18 -28.45
C ARG A 21 -23.78 -1.66 -28.37
N VAL A 22 -22.52 -1.97 -28.61
CA VAL A 22 -22.00 -3.34 -28.53
C VAL A 22 -21.09 -3.43 -27.32
N PRO A 23 -21.42 -4.25 -26.31
CA PRO A 23 -20.53 -4.50 -25.19
C PRO A 23 -19.21 -5.09 -25.65
N PHE A 24 -18.11 -4.61 -25.09
CA PHE A 24 -16.76 -5.10 -25.34
C PHE A 24 -15.95 -5.13 -24.04
N GLY A 25 -14.79 -5.79 -24.11
CA GLY A 25 -13.94 -6.01 -22.97
C GLY A 25 -12.51 -6.36 -23.37
N ILE A 26 -11.69 -6.66 -22.38
CA ILE A 26 -10.29 -7.05 -22.57
C ILE A 26 -10.16 -8.56 -22.40
N ARG A 27 -9.47 -9.24 -23.33
CA ARG A 27 -9.18 -10.67 -23.19
C ARG A 27 -8.16 -10.92 -22.08
N ALA A 28 -8.24 -12.08 -21.43
CA ALA A 28 -7.36 -12.44 -20.33
C ALA A 28 -5.86 -12.36 -20.70
N LYS A 29 -5.49 -12.74 -21.93
CA LYS A 29 -4.12 -12.62 -22.44
C LYS A 29 -3.65 -11.17 -22.60
N ASP A 30 -4.55 -10.27 -22.98
CA ASP A 30 -4.25 -8.85 -23.21
C ASP A 30 -4.19 -8.08 -21.87
N ARG A 31 -5.01 -8.47 -20.88
CA ARG A 31 -4.95 -7.95 -19.50
C ARG A 31 -3.59 -8.18 -18.83
N THR A 32 -2.75 -9.08 -19.34
CA THR A 32 -1.37 -9.28 -18.83
C THR A 32 -0.46 -8.08 -19.03
N ARG A 33 -0.84 -7.13 -19.88
CA ARG A 33 -0.12 -5.88 -20.11
C ARG A 33 -0.63 -4.71 -19.27
N HIS A 34 -1.33 -5.00 -18.17
CA HIS A 34 -1.85 -4.00 -17.25
C HIS A 34 -2.93 -3.09 -17.87
N VAL A 35 -3.68 -2.41 -17.01
CA VAL A 35 -4.73 -1.45 -17.37
C VAL A 35 -4.54 -0.20 -16.53
N TYR A 36 -4.61 0.96 -17.17
CA TYR A 36 -4.48 2.26 -16.55
C TYR A 36 -5.74 3.07 -16.77
N VAL A 37 -6.31 3.59 -15.68
CA VAL A 37 -7.58 4.31 -15.67
C VAL A 37 -7.36 5.69 -15.05
N ILE A 38 -7.60 6.77 -15.80
CA ILE A 38 -7.53 8.16 -15.32
C ILE A 38 -8.89 8.85 -15.37
N GLY A 39 -9.15 9.75 -14.42
CA GLY A 39 -10.34 10.58 -14.45
C GLY A 39 -10.62 11.30 -13.14
N LYS A 40 -11.32 12.44 -13.22
CA LYS A 40 -11.82 13.16 -12.04
C LYS A 40 -12.70 12.27 -11.15
N SER A 41 -12.84 12.66 -9.88
CA SER A 41 -13.77 12.01 -8.96
C SER A 41 -15.20 12.01 -9.51
N GLY A 42 -15.96 10.95 -9.24
CA GLY A 42 -17.35 10.82 -9.67
C GLY A 42 -17.59 10.48 -11.14
N MET A 43 -16.55 10.23 -11.95
CA MET A 43 -16.72 9.94 -13.38
C MET A 43 -17.04 8.48 -13.75
N GLY A 44 -16.94 7.56 -12.78
CA GLY A 44 -17.24 6.13 -12.98
C GLY A 44 -16.03 5.17 -12.90
N LYS A 45 -14.85 5.65 -12.47
CA LYS A 45 -13.63 4.82 -12.31
C LYS A 45 -13.85 3.62 -11.39
N SER A 46 -14.33 3.85 -10.17
CA SER A 46 -14.54 2.80 -9.17
C SER A 46 -15.55 1.77 -9.67
N THR A 47 -16.66 2.21 -10.28
CA THR A 47 -17.63 1.31 -10.94
C THR A 47 -17.00 0.44 -12.04
N LEU A 48 -16.09 0.99 -12.86
CA LEU A 48 -15.38 0.21 -13.86
C LEU A 48 -14.52 -0.87 -13.20
N LEU A 49 -13.75 -0.52 -12.16
CA LEU A 49 -12.89 -1.45 -11.42
C LEU A 49 -13.72 -2.54 -10.69
N GLU A 50 -14.79 -2.15 -10.02
CA GLU A 50 -15.76 -3.04 -9.35
C GLU A 50 -16.36 -4.02 -10.34
N ASN A 51 -16.84 -3.54 -11.50
CA ASN A 51 -17.43 -4.40 -12.53
C ASN A 51 -16.45 -5.45 -13.04
N MET A 52 -15.17 -5.08 -13.20
CA MET A 52 -14.12 -6.02 -13.59
C MET A 52 -13.84 -7.03 -12.46
N ALA A 53 -13.73 -6.58 -11.21
CA ALA A 53 -13.49 -7.46 -10.06
C ALA A 53 -14.65 -8.45 -9.81
N VAL A 54 -15.90 -7.99 -9.95
CA VAL A 54 -17.10 -8.85 -9.81
C VAL A 54 -17.15 -9.91 -10.92
N GLN A 55 -16.73 -9.58 -12.14
CA GLN A 55 -16.58 -10.59 -13.18
C GLN A 55 -15.49 -11.59 -12.84
N ASP A 56 -14.35 -11.15 -12.30
CA ASP A 56 -13.28 -12.04 -11.87
C ASP A 56 -13.72 -12.98 -10.72
N ILE A 57 -14.56 -12.51 -9.79
CA ILE A 57 -15.23 -13.37 -8.79
C ILE A 57 -16.04 -14.48 -9.48
N ARG A 58 -16.92 -14.09 -10.41
CA ARG A 58 -17.80 -15.03 -11.15
C ARG A 58 -17.03 -16.00 -12.02
N ASN A 59 -15.89 -15.57 -12.55
CA ASN A 59 -15.01 -16.36 -13.42
C ASN A 59 -14.10 -17.33 -12.65
N GLY A 60 -14.13 -17.30 -11.32
CA GLY A 60 -13.28 -18.14 -10.48
C GLY A 60 -11.82 -17.68 -10.42
N GLU A 61 -11.55 -16.41 -10.73
CA GLU A 61 -10.19 -15.86 -10.70
C GLU A 61 -9.80 -15.39 -9.30
N GLY A 62 -8.49 -15.29 -9.09
CA GLY A 62 -7.90 -14.71 -7.89
C GLY A 62 -7.47 -13.27 -8.15
N PHE A 63 -7.70 -12.40 -7.17
CA PHE A 63 -7.28 -11.01 -7.26
C PHE A 63 -7.02 -10.40 -5.90
N ALA A 64 -6.28 -9.29 -5.89
CA ALA A 64 -6.22 -8.35 -4.79
C ALA A 64 -6.90 -7.04 -5.21
N PHE A 65 -7.68 -6.44 -4.32
CA PHE A 65 -8.30 -5.12 -4.49
C PHE A 65 -7.93 -4.24 -3.32
N ILE A 66 -7.27 -3.10 -3.56
CA ILE A 66 -6.97 -2.10 -2.54
C ILE A 66 -7.91 -0.91 -2.69
N ASP A 67 -8.69 -0.67 -1.65
CA ASP A 67 -9.61 0.45 -1.53
C ASP A 67 -9.21 1.35 -0.35
N PRO A 68 -8.76 2.60 -0.61
CA PRO A 68 -8.48 3.57 0.44
C PRO A 68 -9.73 4.07 1.18
N HIS A 69 -10.91 4.03 0.56
CA HIS A 69 -12.13 4.66 1.09
C HIS A 69 -13.13 3.64 1.65
N GLY A 70 -13.11 2.41 1.15
CA GLY A 70 -13.86 1.25 1.65
C GLY A 70 -15.17 0.95 0.92
N GLN A 71 -15.70 1.90 0.14
CA GLN A 71 -16.99 1.74 -0.56
C GLN A 71 -16.94 0.65 -1.64
N SER A 72 -15.89 0.67 -2.47
CA SER A 72 -15.67 -0.32 -3.53
C SER A 72 -15.40 -1.71 -2.94
N ALA A 73 -14.64 -1.78 -1.85
CA ALA A 73 -14.39 -3.02 -1.13
C ALA A 73 -15.69 -3.65 -0.61
N ASP A 74 -16.57 -2.85 0.00
CA ASP A 74 -17.87 -3.34 0.48
C ASP A 74 -18.81 -3.74 -0.67
N ALA A 75 -18.83 -2.97 -1.76
CA ALA A 75 -19.60 -3.32 -2.95
C ALA A 75 -19.17 -4.68 -3.51
N ILE A 76 -17.86 -4.91 -3.69
CA ILE A 76 -17.31 -6.18 -4.18
C ILE A 76 -17.64 -7.33 -3.23
N MET A 77 -17.54 -7.13 -1.91
CA MET A 77 -17.88 -8.15 -0.91
C MET A 77 -19.33 -8.64 -1.02
N ARG A 78 -20.28 -7.78 -1.44
CA ARG A 78 -21.69 -8.19 -1.64
C ARG A 78 -21.89 -9.18 -2.79
N HIS A 79 -20.91 -9.28 -3.69
CA HIS A 79 -20.93 -10.19 -4.84
C HIS A 79 -20.21 -11.52 -4.61
N ILE A 80 -19.67 -11.78 -3.41
CA ILE A 80 -19.03 -13.07 -3.10
C ILE A 80 -20.08 -14.19 -3.08
N PRO A 81 -19.97 -15.21 -3.96
CA PRO A 81 -20.90 -16.32 -3.97
C PRO A 81 -20.54 -17.35 -2.89
N GLN A 82 -21.50 -18.22 -2.57
CA GLN A 82 -21.39 -19.18 -1.46
C GLN A 82 -20.15 -20.09 -1.59
N GLU A 83 -19.84 -20.54 -2.79
CA GLU A 83 -18.73 -21.45 -3.09
C GLU A 83 -17.34 -20.81 -2.91
N ARG A 84 -17.25 -19.47 -2.88
CA ARG A 84 -15.98 -18.73 -2.71
C ARG A 84 -15.78 -18.17 -1.31
N LEU A 85 -16.70 -18.38 -0.36
CA LEU A 85 -16.62 -17.81 0.99
C LEU A 85 -15.29 -18.12 1.72
N LYS A 86 -14.70 -19.28 1.46
CA LYS A 86 -13.42 -19.70 2.07
C LYS A 86 -12.18 -19.22 1.32
N ASP A 87 -12.36 -18.53 0.20
CA ASP A 87 -11.27 -18.00 -0.61
C ASP A 87 -11.04 -16.52 -0.36
N VAL A 88 -11.82 -15.88 0.50
CA VAL A 88 -11.80 -14.42 0.68
C VAL A 88 -11.10 -14.03 1.98
N LEU A 89 -10.07 -13.20 1.86
CA LEU A 89 -9.57 -12.38 2.95
C LEU A 89 -10.11 -10.96 2.80
N TYR A 90 -10.97 -10.55 3.73
CA TYR A 90 -11.42 -9.18 3.87
C TYR A 90 -10.51 -8.48 4.89
N PHE A 91 -9.46 -7.83 4.39
CA PHE A 91 -8.51 -7.09 5.21
C PHE A 91 -9.07 -5.72 5.54
N ASN A 92 -9.62 -5.58 6.75
CA ASN A 92 -10.18 -4.33 7.25
C ASN A 92 -9.54 -3.94 8.58
N PRO A 93 -8.55 -3.02 8.59
CA PRO A 93 -7.91 -2.56 9.82
C PRO A 93 -8.89 -1.89 10.80
N SER A 94 -10.02 -1.34 10.33
CA SER A 94 -11.01 -0.74 11.23
C SER A 94 -11.79 -1.77 12.08
N ASP A 95 -11.68 -3.07 11.77
CA ASP A 95 -12.21 -4.15 12.61
C ASP A 95 -11.31 -4.42 13.83
N LEU A 96 -11.52 -3.61 14.87
CA LEU A 96 -10.69 -3.65 16.07
C LEU A 96 -10.84 -4.94 16.87
N ALA A 97 -11.97 -5.64 16.71
CA ALA A 97 -12.24 -6.87 17.45
C ALA A 97 -11.45 -8.06 16.90
N HIS A 98 -11.07 -8.01 15.62
CA HIS A 98 -10.48 -9.12 14.89
C HIS A 98 -9.27 -8.66 14.04
N PRO A 99 -8.19 -8.15 14.68
CA PRO A 99 -7.01 -7.71 13.94
C PRO A 99 -6.39 -8.86 13.14
N ILE A 100 -6.13 -8.60 11.85
CA ILE A 100 -5.44 -9.53 10.96
C ILE A 100 -3.93 -9.30 11.12
N ALA A 101 -3.20 -10.37 11.42
CA ALA A 101 -1.77 -10.31 11.60
C ALA A 101 -1.07 -10.11 10.25
N PHE A 102 -0.24 -9.08 10.12
CA PHE A 102 0.53 -8.81 8.92
C PHE A 102 1.90 -8.25 9.28
N ASN A 103 2.93 -9.12 9.19
CA ASN A 103 4.31 -8.76 9.44
C ASN A 103 5.13 -8.81 8.16
N VAL A 104 5.46 -7.62 7.64
CA VAL A 104 6.29 -7.46 6.43
C VAL A 104 7.72 -7.98 6.60
N LEU A 105 8.21 -8.14 7.83
CA LEU A 105 9.55 -8.65 8.13
C LEU A 105 9.61 -10.18 8.24
N GLU A 106 8.46 -10.86 8.20
CA GLU A 106 8.40 -12.30 8.44
C GLU A 106 8.98 -13.11 7.27
N ARG A 107 9.90 -14.03 7.57
CA ARG A 107 10.37 -15.13 6.69
C ARG A 107 10.72 -14.67 5.27
N VAL A 108 11.40 -13.54 5.19
CA VAL A 108 11.89 -13.00 3.93
C VAL A 108 13.13 -13.78 3.51
N ASP A 109 13.07 -14.36 2.31
CA ASP A 109 14.19 -14.99 1.61
C ASP A 109 15.43 -14.06 1.65
N PRO A 110 16.61 -14.55 2.09
CA PRO A 110 17.83 -13.74 2.18
C PRO A 110 18.11 -12.91 0.92
N ASP A 111 17.90 -13.49 -0.25
CA ASP A 111 18.16 -12.84 -1.54
C ASP A 111 17.13 -11.75 -1.89
N LYS A 112 16.05 -11.62 -1.11
CA LYS A 112 14.98 -10.63 -1.32
C LYS A 112 14.84 -9.62 -0.19
N ARG A 113 15.63 -9.76 0.89
CA ARG A 113 15.61 -8.84 2.05
C ARG A 113 15.83 -7.38 1.62
N PHE A 114 16.72 -7.14 0.66
CA PHE A 114 17.00 -5.80 0.16
C PHE A 114 15.76 -5.14 -0.48
N LEU A 115 14.87 -5.91 -1.13
CA LEU A 115 13.64 -5.39 -1.72
C LEU A 115 12.63 -4.99 -0.65
N VAL A 116 12.54 -5.75 0.45
CA VAL A 116 11.68 -5.40 1.59
C VAL A 116 12.16 -4.11 2.23
N VAL A 117 13.48 -3.99 2.47
CA VAL A 117 14.06 -2.77 3.02
C VAL A 117 13.80 -1.59 2.07
N ALA A 118 14.14 -1.70 0.79
CA ALA A 118 13.91 -0.63 -0.19
C ALA A 118 12.44 -0.22 -0.27
N GLY A 119 11.51 -1.18 -0.27
CA GLY A 119 10.07 -0.92 -0.25
C GLY A 119 9.65 -0.15 0.99
N LEU A 120 10.05 -0.60 2.19
CA LEU A 120 9.73 0.10 3.45
C LEU A 120 10.34 1.50 3.50
N MET A 121 11.60 1.66 3.07
CA MET A 121 12.27 2.95 3.02
C MET A 121 11.55 3.93 2.09
N SER A 122 11.12 3.47 0.91
CA SER A 122 10.34 4.27 -0.04
C SER A 122 9.00 4.72 0.57
N VAL A 123 8.32 3.83 1.31
CA VAL A 123 7.09 4.17 2.02
C VAL A 123 7.32 5.21 3.11
N PHE A 124 8.32 5.01 3.95
CA PHE A 124 8.63 5.95 5.03
C PHE A 124 9.05 7.33 4.52
N LYS A 125 9.88 7.37 3.47
CA LYS A 125 10.26 8.61 2.78
C LYS A 125 9.04 9.36 2.24
N LYS A 126 8.09 8.64 1.65
CA LYS A 126 6.83 9.22 1.15
C LYS A 126 5.91 9.73 2.25
N ILE A 127 5.82 9.04 3.39
CA ILE A 127 4.97 9.49 4.50
C ILE A 127 5.59 10.71 5.21
N TRP A 128 6.92 10.85 5.22
CA TRP A 128 7.64 11.90 5.95
C TRP A 128 8.49 12.81 5.07
N VAL A 129 8.01 13.21 3.88
CA VAL A 129 8.77 14.01 2.90
C VAL A 129 9.49 15.20 3.53
N ASP A 130 8.78 15.99 4.35
CA ASP A 130 9.32 17.22 4.96
C ASP A 130 10.21 16.97 6.20
N ALA A 131 10.26 15.73 6.69
CA ALA A 131 10.94 15.35 7.93
C ALA A 131 11.88 14.15 7.75
N TRP A 132 12.26 13.85 6.51
CA TRP A 132 13.17 12.78 6.16
C TRP A 132 14.61 13.31 6.09
N SER A 133 15.58 12.55 6.61
CA SER A 133 16.99 12.95 6.57
C SER A 133 17.87 11.79 6.16
N ALA A 134 18.99 12.08 5.49
CA ALA A 134 19.96 11.07 5.08
C ALA A 134 20.47 10.23 6.27
N ARG A 135 20.60 10.83 7.45
CA ARG A 135 20.99 10.13 8.68
C ARG A 135 19.91 9.15 9.16
N MET A 136 18.66 9.58 9.15
CA MET A 136 17.51 8.73 9.47
C MET A 136 17.45 7.56 8.50
N GLU A 137 17.61 7.83 7.21
CA GLU A 137 17.61 6.83 6.16
C GLU A 137 18.68 5.76 6.39
N TYR A 138 19.92 6.20 6.59
CA TYR A 138 21.07 5.32 6.84
C TYR A 138 20.87 4.44 8.08
N LEU A 139 20.48 5.02 9.22
CA LEU A 139 20.30 4.28 10.46
C LEU A 139 19.09 3.32 10.41
N LEU A 140 17.99 3.73 9.79
CA LEU A 140 16.81 2.89 9.65
C LEU A 140 17.06 1.73 8.68
N GLN A 141 17.79 1.96 7.58
CA GLN A 141 18.17 0.90 6.64
C GLN A 141 18.91 -0.24 7.35
N TYR A 142 19.97 0.06 8.11
CA TYR A 142 20.70 -0.97 8.86
C TYR A 142 19.88 -1.60 9.98
N THR A 143 18.95 -0.86 10.57
CA THR A 143 18.02 -1.39 11.57
C THR A 143 17.08 -2.41 10.95
N LEU A 144 16.45 -2.09 9.81
CA LEU A 144 15.55 -3.01 9.12
C LEU A 144 16.31 -4.24 8.59
N SER A 145 17.50 -4.05 8.02
CA SER A 145 18.35 -5.15 7.55
C SER A 145 18.69 -6.12 8.68
N ALA A 146 19.08 -5.61 9.85
CA ALA A 146 19.40 -6.45 11.00
C ALA A 146 18.15 -7.19 11.54
N LEU A 147 17.00 -6.50 11.61
CA LEU A 147 15.75 -7.12 12.07
C LEU A 147 15.25 -8.22 11.12
N LEU A 148 15.48 -8.13 9.81
CA LEU A 148 15.13 -9.19 8.85
C LEU A 148 15.93 -10.49 9.04
N GLU A 149 17.06 -10.43 9.75
CA GLU A 149 17.86 -11.61 10.11
C GLU A 149 17.48 -12.18 11.49
N TYR A 150 16.69 -11.44 12.27
CA TYR A 150 16.32 -11.84 13.62
C TYR A 150 14.99 -12.60 13.65
N PRO A 151 14.91 -13.77 14.30
CA PRO A 151 13.68 -14.53 14.42
C PRO A 151 12.55 -13.72 15.06
N ASP A 152 11.34 -13.86 14.52
CA ASP A 152 10.10 -13.27 15.04
C ASP A 152 10.13 -11.74 15.23
N ALA A 153 11.07 -11.06 14.57
CA ALA A 153 11.16 -9.61 14.57
C ALA A 153 9.94 -8.97 13.92
N THR A 154 9.53 -7.84 14.48
CA THR A 154 8.46 -6.98 13.93
C THR A 154 8.96 -5.55 13.81
N LEU A 155 8.17 -4.68 13.19
CA LEU A 155 8.48 -3.24 13.13
C LEU A 155 8.56 -2.60 14.52
N LEU A 156 8.01 -3.22 15.57
CA LEU A 156 8.20 -2.78 16.96
C LEU A 156 9.67 -2.92 17.41
N GLY A 157 10.41 -3.84 16.78
CA GLY A 157 11.84 -4.09 16.98
C GLY A 157 12.71 -2.86 16.73
N VAL A 158 12.29 -1.95 15.85
CA VAL A 158 13.07 -0.75 15.50
C VAL A 158 13.34 0.10 16.74
N ASN A 159 12.32 0.33 17.57
CA ASN A 159 12.46 1.15 18.77
C ASN A 159 13.39 0.51 19.81
N ARG A 160 13.32 -0.83 19.96
CA ARG A 160 14.19 -1.59 20.87
C ARG A 160 15.62 -1.60 20.37
N MET A 161 15.85 -1.79 19.07
CA MET A 161 17.18 -1.80 18.46
C MET A 161 17.96 -0.49 18.71
N LEU A 162 17.25 0.64 18.69
CA LEU A 162 17.83 1.95 18.90
C LEU A 162 17.98 2.34 20.38
N SER A 163 17.25 1.70 21.30
CA SER A 163 17.18 2.12 22.72
C SER A 163 17.77 1.11 23.70
N GLU A 164 17.70 -0.19 23.40
CA GLU A 164 18.09 -1.28 24.30
C GLU A 164 19.35 -1.97 23.78
N LYS A 165 20.48 -1.76 24.47
CA LYS A 165 21.75 -2.43 24.12
C LYS A 165 21.60 -3.96 24.12
N GLY A 166 20.94 -4.54 25.12
CA GLY A 166 20.81 -6.00 25.22
C GLY A 166 20.00 -6.63 24.08
N TYR A 167 18.89 -5.99 23.67
CA TYR A 167 18.13 -6.45 22.50
C TYR A 167 18.96 -6.30 21.22
N ARG A 168 19.66 -5.17 21.06
CA ARG A 168 20.57 -4.95 19.94
C ARG A 168 21.67 -6.00 19.85
N ASP A 169 22.35 -6.30 20.96
CA ASP A 169 23.40 -7.31 20.99
C ASP A 169 22.84 -8.69 20.56
N ALA A 170 21.61 -9.03 21.00
CA ALA A 170 20.94 -10.27 20.61
C ALA A 170 20.59 -10.32 19.11
N VAL A 171 20.12 -9.20 18.54
CA VAL A 171 19.85 -9.08 17.10
C VAL A 171 21.14 -9.20 16.29
N VAL A 172 22.17 -8.43 16.64
CA VAL A 172 23.47 -8.40 15.92
C VAL A 172 24.14 -9.77 15.93
N ALA A 173 23.97 -10.56 16.99
CA ALA A 173 24.48 -11.93 17.04
C ALA A 173 23.90 -12.85 15.95
N HIS A 174 22.71 -12.53 15.40
CA HIS A 174 22.07 -13.27 14.31
C HIS A 174 22.39 -12.71 12.92
N VAL A 175 22.98 -11.51 12.84
CA VAL A 175 23.29 -10.86 11.56
C VAL A 175 24.42 -11.61 10.87
N THR A 176 24.16 -12.04 9.63
CA THR A 176 25.14 -12.74 8.79
C THR A 176 25.78 -11.82 7.75
N ASP A 177 25.10 -10.74 7.36
CA ASP A 177 25.65 -9.74 6.44
C ASP A 177 26.83 -8.97 7.09
N PRO A 178 28.06 -9.05 6.52
CA PRO A 178 29.23 -8.40 7.11
C PRO A 178 29.14 -6.87 7.19
N ALA A 179 28.46 -6.22 6.24
CA ALA A 179 28.32 -4.77 6.23
C ALA A 179 27.32 -4.31 7.31
N VAL A 180 26.19 -5.01 7.46
CA VAL A 180 25.24 -4.74 8.54
C VAL A 180 25.88 -5.00 9.90
N LYS A 181 26.65 -6.08 10.02
CA LYS A 181 27.35 -6.41 11.27
C LYS A 181 28.42 -5.37 11.64
N SER A 182 29.27 -4.98 10.69
CA SER A 182 30.30 -3.96 10.92
C SER A 182 29.70 -2.60 11.25
N PHE A 183 28.57 -2.23 10.63
CA PHE A 183 27.84 -1.02 11.03
C PHE A 183 27.51 -1.04 12.54
N TRP A 184 26.94 -2.14 13.04
CA TRP A 184 26.53 -2.22 14.44
C TRP A 184 27.70 -2.39 15.43
N GLU A 185 28.70 -3.21 15.09
CA GLU A 185 29.83 -3.54 15.96
C GLU A 185 30.96 -2.48 15.93
N ASP A 186 31.17 -1.81 14.78
CA ASP A 186 32.29 -0.89 14.58
C ASP A 186 31.90 0.57 14.44
N GLU A 187 30.79 0.88 13.75
CA GLU A 187 30.40 2.27 13.48
C GLU A 187 29.51 2.79 14.61
N TYR A 188 28.35 2.18 14.80
CA TYR A 188 27.36 2.56 15.81
C TYR A 188 27.94 2.43 17.23
N ALA A 189 28.77 1.43 17.49
CA ALA A 189 29.42 1.25 18.78
C ALA A 189 30.37 2.41 19.16
N LYS A 190 30.88 3.16 18.17
CA LYS A 190 31.73 4.35 18.39
C LYS A 190 30.92 5.62 18.61
N TYR A 191 29.60 5.58 18.39
CA TYR A 191 28.75 6.75 18.64
C TYR A 191 28.77 7.06 20.14
N SER A 192 28.88 8.35 20.48
CA SER A 192 28.66 8.77 21.86
C SER A 192 27.21 8.46 22.25
N GLU A 193 26.95 8.17 23.52
CA GLU A 193 25.59 7.85 24.00
C GLU A 193 24.59 8.96 23.65
N LYS A 194 25.01 10.23 23.79
CA LYS A 194 24.23 11.40 23.39
C LYS A 194 23.92 11.40 21.88
N TYR A 195 24.92 11.16 21.04
CA TYR A 195 24.72 11.14 19.58
C TYR A 195 23.83 9.98 19.14
N ALA A 196 24.00 8.79 19.72
CA ALA A 196 23.17 7.62 19.45
C ALA A 196 21.69 7.87 19.82
N GLN A 197 21.45 8.54 20.96
CA GLN A 197 20.10 8.95 21.36
C GLN A 197 19.50 9.97 20.38
N GLU A 198 20.21 11.06 20.09
CA GLU A 198 19.75 12.11 19.17
C GLU A 198 19.47 11.57 17.76
N ALA A 199 20.34 10.70 17.24
CA ALA A 199 20.16 10.08 15.93
C ALA A 199 18.96 9.11 15.91
N GLY A 200 18.74 8.38 17.00
CA GLY A 200 17.64 7.42 17.13
C GLY A 200 16.28 8.06 17.39
N ASP A 201 16.22 9.20 18.09
CA ASP A 201 14.96 9.82 18.55
C ASP A 201 14.02 10.17 17.39
N ALA A 202 14.55 10.67 16.28
CA ALA A 202 13.75 10.98 15.10
C ALA A 202 13.06 9.71 14.54
N ILE A 203 13.79 8.60 14.40
CA ILE A 203 13.24 7.32 13.93
C ILE A 203 12.21 6.78 14.93
N LYS A 204 12.54 6.78 16.23
CA LYS A 204 11.66 6.28 17.28
C LYS A 204 10.35 7.04 17.34
N ASN A 205 10.38 8.35 17.18
CA ASN A 205 9.17 9.17 17.13
C ASN A 205 8.31 8.82 15.92
N LYS A 206 8.92 8.65 14.75
CA LYS A 206 8.23 8.30 13.50
C LYS A 206 7.61 6.90 13.53
N ILE A 207 8.36 5.87 13.95
CA ILE A 207 7.82 4.52 14.15
C ILE A 207 6.82 4.48 15.32
N GLY A 208 7.06 5.29 16.36
CA GLY A 208 6.16 5.51 17.48
C GLY A 208 4.76 5.96 17.07
N GLN A 209 4.63 6.80 16.04
CA GLN A 209 3.33 7.25 15.53
C GLN A 209 2.45 6.09 15.05
N PHE A 210 3.01 5.08 14.40
CA PHE A 210 2.25 3.90 13.97
C PHE A 210 1.98 2.92 15.12
N THR A 211 2.99 2.69 15.96
CA THR A 211 2.92 1.69 17.05
C THR A 211 2.13 2.17 18.26
N SER A 212 1.95 3.48 18.42
CA SER A 212 1.06 4.07 19.43
C SER A 212 -0.41 3.79 19.13
N ASN A 213 -0.79 3.71 17.85
CA ASN A 213 -2.15 3.37 17.44
C ASN A 213 -2.42 1.87 17.65
N PRO A 214 -3.32 1.47 18.58
CA PRO A 214 -3.60 0.06 18.86
C PRO A 214 -4.08 -0.71 17.63
N VAL A 215 -4.75 -0.04 16.69
CA VAL A 215 -5.24 -0.62 15.44
C VAL A 215 -4.08 -1.17 14.61
N VAL A 216 -3.12 -0.31 14.30
CA VAL A 216 -1.96 -0.67 13.49
C VAL A 216 -1.03 -1.58 14.28
N ARG A 217 -0.78 -1.28 15.57
CA ARG A 217 0.09 -2.08 16.44
C ARG A 217 -0.35 -3.54 16.50
N ASN A 218 -1.65 -3.82 16.61
CA ASN A 218 -2.15 -5.19 16.67
C ASN A 218 -2.08 -5.92 15.32
N ILE A 219 -1.85 -5.22 14.21
CA ILE A 219 -1.65 -5.81 12.88
C ILE A 219 -0.16 -6.11 12.66
N ILE A 220 0.71 -5.09 12.79
CA ILE A 220 2.13 -5.18 12.45
C ILE A 220 3.02 -5.69 13.59
N GLY A 221 2.49 -5.74 14.81
CA GLY A 221 3.24 -6.14 16.01
C GLY A 221 3.16 -7.63 16.32
N GLN A 222 2.36 -8.39 15.56
CA GLN A 222 2.34 -9.85 15.64
C GLN A 222 3.52 -10.41 14.83
N SER A 223 4.25 -11.40 15.35
CA SER A 223 5.45 -11.94 14.68
C SER A 223 5.15 -12.69 13.38
N HIS A 224 3.95 -13.28 13.28
CA HIS A 224 3.53 -14.09 12.14
C HIS A 224 2.30 -13.52 11.44
N THR A 225 2.38 -13.43 10.12
CA THR A 225 1.29 -13.11 9.20
C THR A 225 0.32 -14.27 9.15
N SER A 226 -0.98 -13.98 9.22
CA SER A 226 -2.03 -15.00 9.28
C SER A 226 -2.44 -15.56 7.91
N PHE A 227 -1.90 -15.01 6.82
CA PHE A 227 -2.20 -15.39 5.45
C PHE A 227 -0.92 -15.54 4.61
N ASN A 228 -1.03 -16.20 3.46
CA ASN A 228 0.09 -16.41 2.56
C ASN A 228 -0.26 -15.91 1.14
N LEU A 229 0.31 -14.78 0.74
CA LEU A 229 0.01 -14.15 -0.55
C LEU A 229 0.39 -15.03 -1.75
N ARG A 230 1.46 -15.82 -1.66
CA ARG A 230 1.84 -16.75 -2.73
C ARG A 230 0.74 -17.81 -2.94
N LYS A 231 0.20 -18.38 -1.86
CA LYS A 231 -0.97 -19.28 -1.93
C LYS A 231 -2.19 -18.57 -2.49
N PHE A 232 -2.42 -17.30 -2.13
CA PHE A 232 -3.55 -16.56 -2.69
C PHE A 232 -3.46 -16.45 -4.21
N MET A 233 -2.26 -16.23 -4.73
CA MET A 233 -2.02 -16.20 -6.17
C MET A 233 -2.21 -17.58 -6.80
N ASP A 234 -1.57 -18.62 -6.26
CA ASP A 234 -1.53 -19.95 -6.88
C ASP A 234 -2.86 -20.70 -6.79
N GLU A 235 -3.62 -20.48 -5.72
CA GLU A 235 -4.93 -21.10 -5.46
C GLU A 235 -6.11 -20.24 -5.90
N ARG A 236 -5.87 -19.12 -6.60
CA ARG A 236 -6.91 -18.17 -7.07
C ARG A 236 -7.81 -17.64 -5.94
N LYS A 237 -7.22 -17.27 -4.80
CA LYS A 237 -7.96 -16.64 -3.69
C LYS A 237 -8.14 -15.13 -3.91
N ILE A 238 -9.00 -14.53 -3.10
CA ILE A 238 -9.42 -13.13 -3.19
C ILE A 238 -8.95 -12.39 -1.95
N LEU A 239 -8.21 -11.31 -2.15
CA LEU A 239 -7.83 -10.36 -1.12
C LEU A 239 -8.57 -9.04 -1.38
N ILE A 240 -9.48 -8.65 -0.48
CA ILE A 240 -10.16 -7.36 -0.54
C ILE A 240 -9.68 -6.54 0.65
N VAL A 241 -8.99 -5.44 0.37
CA VAL A 241 -8.37 -4.56 1.36
C VAL A 241 -9.21 -3.30 1.48
N ASN A 242 -9.96 -3.20 2.58
CA ASN A 242 -10.67 -1.99 2.95
C ASN A 242 -9.80 -1.22 3.96
N LEU A 243 -9.09 -0.19 3.50
CA LEU A 243 -8.25 0.62 4.39
C LEU A 243 -9.05 1.67 5.14
N SER A 244 -10.20 2.12 4.63
CA SER A 244 -11.06 3.13 5.26
C SER A 244 -10.25 4.29 5.87
N LYS A 245 -9.56 5.07 5.03
CA LYS A 245 -8.69 6.20 5.42
C LYS A 245 -9.32 7.13 6.46
N GLY A 246 -10.63 7.38 6.36
CA GLY A 246 -11.37 8.21 7.32
C GLY A 246 -11.47 7.61 8.72
N LEU A 247 -11.41 6.28 8.87
CA LEU A 247 -11.50 5.58 10.15
C LEU A 247 -10.13 5.35 10.80
N ILE A 248 -9.11 4.99 10.01
CA ILE A 248 -7.79 4.64 10.56
C ILE A 248 -6.75 5.74 10.43
N GLY A 249 -7.07 6.81 9.70
CA GLY A 249 -6.15 7.91 9.38
C GLY A 249 -5.32 7.63 8.12
N GLU A 250 -5.01 8.70 7.40
CA GLU A 250 -4.33 8.63 6.10
C GLU A 250 -2.95 7.98 6.16
N SER A 251 -2.09 8.40 7.10
CA SER A 251 -0.73 7.85 7.21
C SER A 251 -0.72 6.35 7.50
N ASN A 252 -1.68 5.85 8.30
CA ASN A 252 -1.81 4.43 8.62
C ASN A 252 -2.30 3.63 7.42
N ALA A 253 -3.28 4.15 6.70
CA ALA A 253 -3.77 3.54 5.47
C ALA A 253 -2.68 3.49 4.39
N ASN A 254 -1.94 4.58 4.18
CA ASN A 254 -0.84 4.63 3.21
C ASN A 254 0.26 3.62 3.59
N LEU A 255 0.64 3.53 4.87
CA LEU A 255 1.60 2.55 5.35
C LEU A 255 1.15 1.11 5.06
N LEU A 256 -0.06 0.74 5.48
CA LEU A 256 -0.60 -0.61 5.29
C LEU A 256 -0.77 -0.97 3.81
N GLY A 257 -1.35 -0.06 3.01
CA GLY A 257 -1.56 -0.26 1.58
C GLY A 257 -0.25 -0.45 0.82
N SER A 258 0.77 0.37 1.11
CA SER A 258 2.06 0.22 0.45
C SER A 258 2.83 -1.02 0.92
N MET A 259 2.77 -1.40 2.21
CA MET A 259 3.37 -2.66 2.67
C MET A 259 2.70 -3.87 2.02
N LEU A 260 1.36 -3.89 1.95
CA LEU A 260 0.61 -4.96 1.26
C LEU A 260 0.99 -5.03 -0.23
N THR A 261 1.11 -3.89 -0.89
CA THR A 261 1.57 -3.82 -2.29
C THR A 261 2.94 -4.46 -2.45
N THR A 262 3.92 -4.09 -1.61
CA THR A 262 5.26 -4.67 -1.64
C THR A 262 5.23 -6.17 -1.40
N SER A 263 4.46 -6.64 -0.42
CA SER A 263 4.31 -8.07 -0.14
C SER A 263 3.64 -8.83 -1.28
N ILE A 264 2.65 -8.24 -1.97
CA ILE A 264 2.03 -8.80 -3.17
C ILE A 264 3.09 -8.94 -4.28
N TYR A 265 3.89 -7.90 -4.52
CA TYR A 265 4.95 -7.96 -5.53
C TYR A 265 5.97 -9.06 -5.24
N LEU A 266 6.46 -9.15 -4.00
CA LEU A 266 7.42 -10.17 -3.59
C LEU A 266 6.83 -11.58 -3.69
N ALA A 267 5.56 -11.75 -3.34
CA ALA A 267 4.86 -13.01 -3.54
C ALA A 267 4.77 -13.38 -5.02
N ALA A 268 4.53 -12.42 -5.92
CA ALA A 268 4.56 -12.66 -7.36
C ALA A 268 5.98 -13.06 -7.82
N MET A 269 7.00 -12.27 -7.48
CA MET A 269 8.40 -12.57 -7.83
C MET A 269 8.85 -13.95 -7.33
N SER A 270 8.30 -14.42 -6.20
CA SER A 270 8.62 -15.75 -5.70
C SER A 270 8.29 -16.87 -6.69
N ARG A 271 7.35 -16.66 -7.64
CA ARG A 271 7.03 -17.61 -8.73
C ARG A 271 8.16 -17.84 -9.73
N ALA A 272 9.29 -17.13 -9.59
CA ALA A 272 10.53 -17.45 -10.31
C ALA A 272 11.03 -18.88 -10.01
N ASP A 273 10.61 -19.46 -8.88
CA ASP A 273 10.92 -20.84 -8.49
C ASP A 273 10.17 -21.92 -9.28
N LEU A 274 9.11 -21.55 -10.00
CA LEU A 274 8.29 -22.50 -10.76
C LEU A 274 9.05 -23.03 -11.98
N SER A 275 8.93 -24.34 -12.23
CA SER A 275 9.41 -24.91 -13.49
C SER A 275 8.65 -24.30 -14.69
N PRO A 276 9.20 -24.33 -15.92
CA PRO A 276 8.52 -23.78 -17.09
C PRO A 276 7.09 -24.32 -17.29
N ARG A 277 6.86 -25.60 -16.96
CA ARG A 277 5.55 -26.24 -17.04
C ARG A 277 4.58 -25.73 -15.97
N GLU A 278 5.04 -25.60 -14.72
CA GLU A 278 4.22 -25.07 -13.63
C GLU A 278 3.92 -23.59 -13.85
N HIS A 279 4.92 -22.82 -14.30
CA HIS A 279 4.77 -21.43 -14.64
C HIS A 279 3.70 -21.24 -15.73
N ALA A 280 3.77 -22.01 -16.82
CA ALA A 280 2.75 -21.98 -17.87
C ALA A 280 1.33 -22.28 -17.34
N ALA A 281 1.21 -23.22 -16.39
CA ALA A 281 -0.05 -23.60 -15.76
C ALA A 281 -0.52 -22.63 -14.65
N ALA A 282 0.38 -21.83 -14.07
CA ALA A 282 0.06 -20.95 -12.95
C ALA A 282 -1.04 -19.94 -13.32
N PRO A 283 -1.99 -19.64 -12.44
CA PRO A 283 -3.04 -18.68 -12.73
C PRO A 283 -2.50 -17.24 -12.81
N ASN A 284 -3.20 -16.42 -13.61
CA ASN A 284 -3.10 -14.97 -13.49
C ASN A 284 -3.63 -14.54 -12.11
N PHE A 285 -2.98 -13.54 -11.53
CA PHE A 285 -3.48 -12.85 -10.34
C PHE A 285 -3.68 -11.38 -10.69
N TYR A 286 -4.91 -10.91 -10.57
CA TYR A 286 -5.25 -9.52 -10.91
C TYR A 286 -5.08 -8.63 -9.70
N PHE A 287 -4.53 -7.43 -9.89
CA PHE A 287 -4.27 -6.50 -8.81
C PHE A 287 -4.88 -5.14 -9.11
N TYR A 288 -6.01 -4.87 -8.46
CA TYR A 288 -6.76 -3.64 -8.57
C TYR A 288 -6.33 -2.67 -7.47
N VAL A 289 -6.01 -1.45 -7.87
CA VAL A 289 -5.66 -0.39 -6.92
C VAL A 289 -6.49 0.84 -7.27
N ASP A 290 -7.48 1.14 -6.43
CA ASP A 290 -8.20 2.40 -6.49
C ASP A 290 -7.38 3.50 -5.80
N GLU A 291 -7.46 4.73 -6.32
CA GLU A 291 -6.63 5.88 -5.90
C GLU A 291 -5.14 5.52 -5.74
N PHE A 292 -4.57 4.91 -6.78
CA PHE A 292 -3.22 4.40 -6.88
C PHE A 292 -2.14 5.34 -6.32
N GLN A 293 -2.27 6.65 -6.56
CA GLN A 293 -1.32 7.66 -6.08
C GLN A 293 -1.13 7.65 -4.56
N SER A 294 -2.13 7.17 -3.80
CA SER A 294 -2.03 7.01 -2.35
C SER A 294 -0.87 6.09 -1.97
N PHE A 295 -0.66 5.03 -2.77
CA PHE A 295 0.28 3.95 -2.49
C PHE A 295 1.47 3.95 -3.45
N ALA A 296 1.40 4.70 -4.55
CA ALA A 296 2.42 4.82 -5.60
C ALA A 296 3.79 5.16 -5.00
N ASN A 297 4.77 4.29 -5.23
CA ASN A 297 6.14 4.42 -4.76
C ASN A 297 7.06 3.76 -5.81
N ALA A 298 8.38 3.81 -5.61
CA ALA A 298 9.34 3.24 -6.56
C ALA A 298 9.10 1.73 -6.84
N THR A 299 8.53 0.98 -5.89
CA THR A 299 8.18 -0.43 -6.08
C THR A 299 7.14 -0.61 -7.19
N PHE A 300 6.21 0.32 -7.38
CA PHE A 300 5.22 0.23 -8.46
C PHE A 300 5.81 0.36 -9.86
N ALA A 301 6.85 1.17 -10.04
CA ALA A 301 7.55 1.25 -11.33
C ALA A 301 8.16 -0.10 -11.71
N ASN A 302 8.73 -0.81 -10.73
CA ASN A 302 9.25 -2.17 -10.92
C ASN A 302 8.12 -3.17 -11.21
N ILE A 303 7.00 -3.08 -10.49
CA ILE A 303 5.83 -3.94 -10.74
C ILE A 303 5.36 -3.79 -12.20
N LEU A 304 5.15 -2.55 -12.67
CA LEU A 304 4.68 -2.28 -14.04
C LEU A 304 5.65 -2.78 -15.12
N SER A 305 6.95 -2.85 -14.81
CA SER A 305 7.98 -3.26 -15.76
C SER A 305 8.24 -4.78 -15.75
N GLU A 306 8.10 -5.44 -14.59
CA GLU A 306 8.58 -6.83 -14.40
C GLU A 306 7.49 -7.84 -14.04
N ALA A 307 6.39 -7.40 -13.42
CA ALA A 307 5.40 -8.29 -12.78
C ALA A 307 4.66 -9.21 -13.76
N ARG A 308 4.58 -8.82 -15.04
CA ARG A 308 4.02 -9.64 -16.12
C ARG A 308 4.68 -11.02 -16.21
N LYS A 309 6.00 -11.10 -16.00
CA LYS A 309 6.75 -12.38 -16.00
C LYS A 309 6.27 -13.32 -14.89
N TYR A 310 5.65 -12.77 -13.85
CA TYR A 310 5.18 -13.50 -12.67
C TYR A 310 3.65 -13.65 -12.63
N LYS A 311 2.96 -13.32 -13.74
CA LYS A 311 1.50 -13.38 -13.90
C LYS A 311 0.73 -12.51 -12.90
N LEU A 312 1.32 -11.39 -12.47
CA LEU A 312 0.67 -10.36 -11.68
C LEU A 312 0.26 -9.20 -12.62
N ASN A 313 -1.05 -8.94 -12.69
CA ASN A 313 -1.64 -8.09 -13.72
C ASN A 313 -2.36 -6.90 -13.09
N LEU A 314 -1.81 -5.69 -13.25
CA LEU A 314 -2.31 -4.50 -12.59
C LEU A 314 -3.50 -3.87 -13.31
N THR A 315 -4.44 -3.33 -12.55
CA THR A 315 -5.46 -2.38 -13.00
C THR A 315 -5.48 -1.23 -12.01
N ILE A 316 -4.90 -0.10 -12.41
CA ILE A 316 -4.68 1.05 -11.53
C ILE A 316 -5.59 2.20 -11.92
N ALA A 317 -6.26 2.79 -10.94
CA ALA A 317 -7.07 3.99 -11.10
C ALA A 317 -6.44 5.16 -10.34
N HIS A 318 -6.48 6.35 -10.93
CA HIS A 318 -5.94 7.58 -10.33
C HIS A 318 -6.70 8.79 -10.90
N GLN A 319 -6.56 9.93 -10.22
CA GLN A 319 -7.32 11.14 -10.56
C GLN A 319 -6.57 12.13 -11.44
N TYR A 320 -5.29 12.35 -11.16
CA TYR A 320 -4.45 13.36 -11.80
C TYR A 320 -3.05 12.79 -12.06
N VAL A 321 -2.44 13.15 -13.18
CA VAL A 321 -1.10 12.68 -13.58
C VAL A 321 -0.03 13.20 -12.63
N ASP A 322 -0.15 14.46 -12.21
CA ASP A 322 0.85 15.15 -11.37
C ASP A 322 0.99 14.59 -9.95
N GLN A 323 0.08 13.71 -9.52
CA GLN A 323 0.19 13.02 -8.23
C GLN A 323 1.15 11.83 -8.26
N MET A 324 1.64 11.43 -9.44
CA MET A 324 2.62 10.36 -9.59
C MET A 324 4.03 10.93 -9.60
N GLU A 325 4.95 10.26 -8.90
CA GLU A 325 6.39 10.48 -9.07
C GLU A 325 6.79 10.23 -10.54
N GLU A 326 7.81 10.95 -11.01
CA GLU A 326 8.23 10.92 -12.42
C GLU A 326 8.53 9.51 -12.92
N ASP A 327 9.27 8.70 -12.16
CA ASP A 327 9.61 7.33 -12.52
C ASP A 327 8.37 6.43 -12.64
N VAL A 328 7.38 6.62 -11.74
CA VAL A 328 6.13 5.88 -11.76
C VAL A 328 5.29 6.29 -12.97
N ARG A 329 5.18 7.59 -13.24
CA ARG A 329 4.48 8.12 -14.42
C ARG A 329 5.08 7.56 -15.72
N ASN A 330 6.41 7.57 -15.83
CA ASN A 330 7.13 7.04 -16.98
C ASN A 330 6.90 5.53 -17.13
N ALA A 331 6.92 4.76 -16.03
CA ALA A 331 6.62 3.34 -16.05
C ALA A 331 5.17 3.02 -16.45
N VAL A 332 4.21 3.84 -16.03
CA VAL A 332 2.80 3.72 -16.43
C VAL A 332 2.65 3.93 -17.93
N PHE A 333 3.11 5.05 -18.46
CA PHE A 333 2.96 5.36 -19.89
C PHE A 333 3.80 4.45 -20.79
N GLY A 334 4.92 3.92 -20.30
CA GLY A 334 5.81 3.04 -21.07
C GLY A 334 5.38 1.58 -21.12
N ASN A 335 4.72 1.06 -20.07
CA ASN A 335 4.50 -0.39 -19.92
C ASN A 335 3.04 -0.83 -19.99
N VAL A 336 2.08 0.09 -19.83
CA VAL A 336 0.66 -0.26 -19.83
C VAL A 336 0.14 -0.45 -21.26
N GLY A 337 -0.55 -1.57 -21.49
CA GLY A 337 -1.10 -1.95 -22.79
C GLY A 337 -2.50 -1.40 -23.07
N THR A 338 -3.29 -1.10 -22.05
CA THR A 338 -4.63 -0.50 -22.19
C THR A 338 -4.74 0.75 -21.32
N THR A 339 -5.01 1.88 -21.94
CA THR A 339 -5.22 3.17 -21.27
C THR A 339 -6.66 3.60 -21.46
N ILE A 340 -7.35 3.92 -20.37
CA ILE A 340 -8.73 4.38 -20.33
C ILE A 340 -8.76 5.75 -19.65
N THR A 341 -9.26 6.76 -20.36
CA THR A 341 -9.42 8.11 -19.83
C THR A 341 -10.90 8.47 -19.73
N PHE A 342 -11.32 8.88 -18.55
CA PHE A 342 -12.54 9.65 -18.33
C PHE A 342 -12.21 11.16 -18.42
N ARG A 343 -13.19 12.02 -18.15
CA ARG A 343 -12.93 13.46 -18.00
C ARG A 343 -11.81 13.75 -16.99
N VAL A 344 -10.80 14.51 -17.43
CA VAL A 344 -9.71 15.02 -16.58
C VAL A 344 -9.64 16.55 -16.59
N GLY A 345 -8.64 17.13 -15.90
CA GLY A 345 -8.36 18.56 -15.96
C GLY A 345 -7.62 18.94 -17.26
N PRO A 346 -7.55 20.23 -17.62
CA PRO A 346 -6.83 20.68 -18.82
C PRO A 346 -5.36 20.28 -18.85
N LEU A 347 -4.64 20.42 -17.72
CA LEU A 347 -3.22 20.06 -17.62
C LEU A 347 -2.98 18.56 -17.85
N ASP A 348 -3.77 17.71 -17.22
CA ASP A 348 -3.72 16.26 -17.46
C ASP A 348 -4.07 15.93 -18.92
N ALA A 349 -5.06 16.63 -19.49
CA ALA A 349 -5.50 16.40 -20.86
C ALA A 349 -4.40 16.69 -21.88
N GLU A 350 -3.59 17.74 -21.68
CA GLU A 350 -2.41 18.03 -22.53
C GLU A 350 -1.37 16.90 -22.50
N VAL A 351 -1.19 16.25 -21.33
CA VAL A 351 -0.29 15.10 -21.22
C VAL A 351 -0.88 13.88 -21.94
N LEU A 352 -2.17 13.62 -21.73
CA LEU A 352 -2.87 12.46 -22.30
C LEU A 352 -3.09 12.58 -23.81
N GLU A 353 -3.25 13.78 -24.35
CA GLU A 353 -3.46 14.06 -25.78
C GLU A 353 -2.39 13.38 -26.64
N LYS A 354 -1.13 13.35 -26.19
CA LYS A 354 -0.02 12.65 -26.87
C LYS A 354 -0.25 11.15 -27.07
N MET A 355 -1.10 10.51 -26.26
CA MET A 355 -1.48 9.10 -26.41
C MET A 355 -2.69 8.90 -27.31
N PHE A 356 -3.49 9.95 -27.54
CA PHE A 356 -4.75 9.89 -28.26
C PHE A 356 -4.71 10.64 -29.61
N GLU A 357 -3.64 11.37 -29.89
CA GLU A 357 -3.42 12.02 -31.18
C GLU A 357 -3.29 10.98 -32.33
N PRO A 358 -3.77 11.32 -33.54
CA PRO A 358 -4.47 12.55 -33.92
C PRO A 358 -6.00 12.45 -33.71
N THR A 359 -6.51 11.41 -33.05
CA THR A 359 -7.95 11.11 -33.01
C THR A 359 -8.71 11.98 -32.01
N PHE A 360 -8.14 12.22 -30.83
CA PHE A 360 -8.73 13.10 -29.82
C PHE A 360 -7.72 14.14 -29.38
N MET A 361 -8.21 15.37 -29.20
CA MET A 361 -7.44 16.50 -28.68
C MET A 361 -7.72 16.70 -27.19
N ALA A 362 -6.88 17.49 -26.51
CA ALA A 362 -7.05 17.77 -25.08
C ALA A 362 -8.45 18.32 -24.73
N THR A 363 -9.00 19.18 -25.60
CA THR A 363 -10.36 19.73 -25.46
C THR A 363 -11.45 18.66 -25.46
N ASP A 364 -11.26 17.59 -26.24
CA ASP A 364 -12.22 16.49 -26.31
C ASP A 364 -12.23 15.73 -24.98
N ILE A 365 -11.05 15.44 -24.43
CA ILE A 365 -10.88 14.73 -23.15
C ILE A 365 -11.54 15.51 -22.00
N VAL A 366 -11.36 16.83 -21.96
CA VAL A 366 -11.99 17.71 -20.94
C VAL A 366 -13.52 17.74 -21.09
N SER A 367 -14.04 17.52 -22.29
CA SER A 367 -15.48 17.57 -22.58
C SER A 367 -16.24 16.28 -22.20
N LEU A 368 -15.55 15.14 -22.08
CA LEU A 368 -16.14 13.81 -21.83
C LEU A 368 -17.24 13.82 -20.75
N GLY A 369 -18.46 13.39 -21.05
CA GLY A 369 -19.56 13.29 -20.10
C GLY A 369 -19.39 12.17 -19.07
N PHE A 370 -20.33 12.08 -18.13
CA PHE A 370 -20.37 10.98 -17.15
C PHE A 370 -20.36 9.61 -17.86
N ALA A 371 -19.50 8.71 -17.37
CA ALA A 371 -19.28 7.36 -17.90
C ALA A 371 -18.76 7.29 -19.36
N GLN A 372 -18.54 8.42 -20.04
CA GLN A 372 -17.89 8.44 -21.35
C GLN A 372 -16.37 8.35 -21.18
N ILE A 373 -15.75 7.60 -22.07
CA ILE A 373 -14.31 7.35 -22.04
C ILE A 373 -13.71 7.47 -23.44
N TYR A 374 -12.43 7.85 -23.48
CA TYR A 374 -11.55 7.52 -24.60
C TYR A 374 -10.56 6.46 -24.14
N LEU A 375 -10.17 5.59 -25.06
CA LEU A 375 -9.25 4.51 -24.73
C LEU A 375 -8.41 4.06 -25.92
N THR A 376 -7.23 3.54 -25.58
CA THR A 376 -6.45 2.65 -26.43
C THR A 376 -6.46 1.28 -25.76
N MET A 377 -6.69 0.22 -26.53
CA MET A 377 -6.87 -1.12 -26.00
C MET A 377 -5.88 -2.08 -26.62
N MET A 378 -5.28 -2.92 -25.80
CA MET A 378 -4.48 -4.04 -26.28
C MET A 378 -5.43 -5.12 -26.83
N ILE A 379 -5.26 -5.48 -28.10
CA ILE A 379 -6.04 -6.52 -28.79
C ILE A 379 -5.05 -7.47 -29.45
N ASP A 380 -5.00 -8.72 -28.99
CA ASP A 380 -4.11 -9.74 -29.55
C ASP A 380 -2.63 -9.30 -29.55
N GLY A 381 -2.23 -8.57 -28.50
CA GLY A 381 -0.87 -8.03 -28.35
C GLY A 381 -0.54 -6.79 -29.20
N ILE A 382 -1.51 -6.21 -29.90
CA ILE A 382 -1.38 -4.99 -30.70
C ILE A 382 -2.26 -3.89 -30.09
N GLY A 383 -1.72 -2.68 -29.93
CA GLY A 383 -2.49 -1.52 -29.48
C GLY A 383 -3.48 -1.06 -30.55
N SER A 384 -4.74 -0.87 -30.17
CA SER A 384 -5.76 -0.29 -31.04
C SER A 384 -5.49 1.19 -31.31
N PRO A 385 -5.98 1.76 -32.43
CA PRO A 385 -6.19 3.18 -32.51
C PRO A 385 -7.07 3.67 -31.34
N PRO A 386 -6.91 4.93 -30.89
CA PRO A 386 -7.85 5.57 -29.98
C PRO A 386 -9.30 5.48 -30.47
N PHE A 387 -10.23 5.25 -29.55
CA PHE A 387 -11.67 5.30 -29.85
C PHE A 387 -12.49 5.74 -28.64
N SER A 388 -13.77 6.06 -28.88
CA SER A 388 -14.75 6.45 -27.86
C SER A 388 -15.62 5.27 -27.42
N ALA A 389 -16.03 5.31 -26.16
CA ALA A 389 -16.96 4.34 -25.61
C ALA A 389 -17.69 4.90 -24.39
N LYS A 390 -18.68 4.15 -23.92
CA LYS A 390 -19.31 4.37 -22.62
C LYS A 390 -19.10 3.17 -21.72
N THR A 391 -18.74 3.41 -20.47
CA THR A 391 -18.57 2.33 -19.47
C THR A 391 -19.89 1.68 -19.11
N LEU A 392 -19.83 0.39 -18.74
CA LEU A 392 -21.02 -0.34 -18.32
C LEU A 392 -21.52 0.16 -16.95
N PRO A 393 -22.85 0.15 -16.71
CA PRO A 393 -23.40 0.50 -15.40
C PRO A 393 -22.95 -0.49 -14.31
N PRO A 394 -23.07 -0.15 -13.03
CA PRO A 394 -22.77 -1.08 -11.93
C PRO A 394 -23.52 -2.40 -12.11
N ILE A 395 -22.83 -3.52 -11.92
CA ILE A 395 -23.45 -4.84 -11.92
C ILE A 395 -24.45 -4.90 -10.76
N ARG A 396 -25.71 -5.23 -11.08
CA ARG A 396 -26.77 -5.35 -10.07
C ARG A 396 -26.37 -6.36 -8.98
N GLU A 397 -26.58 -5.96 -7.73
CA GLU A 397 -26.38 -6.84 -6.58
C GLU A 397 -27.23 -8.12 -6.70
N PRO A 398 -26.68 -9.28 -6.29
CA PRO A 398 -27.44 -10.53 -6.28
C PRO A 398 -28.61 -10.42 -5.30
N GLU A 399 -29.72 -11.13 -5.58
CA GLU A 399 -30.89 -11.15 -4.68
C GLU A 399 -30.56 -11.67 -3.28
N THR A 400 -29.58 -12.57 -3.19
CA THR A 400 -29.03 -13.06 -1.93
C THR A 400 -27.57 -12.66 -1.85
N THR A 401 -27.22 -11.93 -0.79
CA THR A 401 -25.83 -11.61 -0.46
C THR A 401 -25.33 -12.46 0.69
N TYR A 402 -24.06 -12.83 0.65
CA TYR A 402 -23.36 -13.54 1.72
C TYR A 402 -22.36 -12.64 2.46
N TYR A 403 -22.50 -11.31 2.35
CA TYR A 403 -21.56 -10.32 2.89
C TYR A 403 -21.12 -10.61 4.34
N ASP A 404 -22.06 -10.72 5.28
CA ASP A 404 -21.75 -10.97 6.70
C ASP A 404 -21.12 -12.35 6.92
N VAL A 405 -21.54 -13.35 6.14
CA VAL A 405 -21.00 -14.72 6.21
C VAL A 405 -19.57 -14.75 5.70
N ALA A 406 -19.26 -14.03 4.62
CA ALA A 406 -17.93 -13.91 4.05
C ALA A 406 -16.97 -13.24 5.05
N ILE A 407 -17.41 -12.17 5.72
CA ILE A 407 -16.62 -11.51 6.78
C ILE A 407 -16.40 -12.47 7.95
N ALA A 408 -17.43 -13.17 8.43
CA ALA A 408 -17.31 -14.11 9.53
C ALA A 408 -16.34 -15.27 9.21
N GLU A 409 -16.42 -15.83 8.00
CA GLU A 409 -15.51 -16.88 7.55
C GLU A 409 -14.07 -16.35 7.39
N SER A 410 -13.91 -15.12 6.89
CA SER A 410 -12.61 -14.46 6.79
C SER A 410 -11.96 -14.25 8.16
N ARG A 411 -12.71 -13.73 9.14
CA ARG A 411 -12.25 -13.58 10.53
C ARG A 411 -11.79 -14.92 11.11
N LYS A 412 -12.62 -15.95 10.97
CA LYS A 412 -12.34 -17.29 11.48
C LYS A 412 -11.04 -17.88 10.91
N GLN A 413 -10.71 -17.59 9.66
CA GLN A 413 -9.52 -18.13 9.02
C GLN A 413 -8.25 -17.30 9.25
N PHE A 414 -8.37 -15.98 9.30
CA PHE A 414 -7.23 -15.07 9.16
C PHE A 414 -7.03 -14.08 10.29
N SER A 415 -7.86 -14.09 11.34
CA SER A 415 -7.67 -13.19 12.48
C SER A 415 -7.76 -13.90 13.82
N LEU A 416 -7.37 -13.17 14.85
CA LEU A 416 -7.52 -13.58 16.24
C LEU A 416 -8.45 -12.60 16.95
N PRO A 417 -9.16 -13.03 18.00
CA PRO A 417 -9.79 -12.10 18.91
C PRO A 417 -8.76 -11.10 19.43
N ARG A 418 -9.15 -9.82 19.53
CA ARG A 418 -8.29 -8.72 19.95
C ARG A 418 -7.47 -9.04 21.21
N ALA A 419 -8.09 -9.63 22.22
CA ALA A 419 -7.42 -9.95 23.48
C ALA A 419 -6.23 -10.91 23.27
N GLU A 420 -6.38 -11.91 22.40
CA GLU A 420 -5.30 -12.85 22.08
C GLU A 420 -4.18 -12.19 21.27
N ALA A 421 -4.54 -11.33 20.31
CA ALA A 421 -3.56 -10.55 19.56
C ALA A 421 -2.76 -9.62 20.49
N GLU A 422 -3.44 -8.95 21.42
CA GLU A 422 -2.79 -8.08 22.41
C GLU A 422 -1.88 -8.86 23.36
N VAL A 423 -2.22 -10.08 23.77
CA VAL A 423 -1.31 -10.94 24.55
C VAL A 423 -0.01 -11.20 23.80
N LYS A 424 -0.09 -11.54 22.50
CA LYS A 424 1.10 -11.77 21.66
C LYS A 424 1.95 -10.52 21.51
N VAL A 425 1.31 -9.38 21.24
CA VAL A 425 2.01 -8.10 21.10
C VAL A 425 2.60 -7.63 22.43
N ASN A 426 1.90 -7.83 23.55
CA ASN A 426 2.37 -7.43 24.87
C ASN A 426 3.51 -8.29 25.39
N ALA A 427 3.65 -9.53 24.93
CA ALA A 427 4.81 -10.35 25.23
C ALA A 427 6.11 -9.65 24.78
N PHE A 428 6.10 -9.02 23.60
CA PHE A 428 7.23 -8.23 23.09
C PHE A 428 7.61 -7.07 24.04
N TYR A 429 6.61 -6.36 24.59
CA TYR A 429 6.86 -5.30 25.57
C TYR A 429 7.27 -5.84 26.94
N THR A 430 6.76 -6.99 27.35
CA THR A 430 7.10 -7.63 28.62
C THR A 430 8.57 -8.03 28.66
N GLU A 431 9.09 -8.58 27.56
CA GLU A 431 10.52 -8.84 27.39
C GLU A 431 11.36 -7.56 27.47
N GLN A 432 10.88 -6.46 26.87
CA GLN A 432 11.51 -5.14 26.96
C GLN A 432 11.56 -4.62 28.41
N PHE A 433 10.49 -4.79 29.20
CA PHE A 433 10.51 -4.36 30.59
C PHE A 433 11.37 -5.27 31.48
N ALA A 434 11.39 -6.58 31.19
CA ALA A 434 12.26 -7.53 31.87
C ALA A 434 13.74 -7.24 31.62
N SER A 435 14.14 -6.97 30.37
CA SER A 435 15.51 -6.59 30.00
C SER A 435 15.94 -5.29 30.70
N ALA A 436 15.08 -4.26 30.70
CA ALA A 436 15.34 -2.98 31.36
C ALA A 436 15.46 -3.11 32.89
N SER A 437 14.66 -3.98 33.51
CA SER A 437 14.73 -4.24 34.95
C SER A 437 16.02 -4.97 35.36
N THR A 438 16.51 -5.86 34.50
CA THR A 438 17.76 -6.62 34.70
C THR A 438 18.97 -5.70 34.53
N ALA A 439 18.99 -4.89 33.47
CA ALA A 439 20.01 -3.86 33.27
C ALA A 439 20.12 -2.88 34.44
N LYS A 440 18.99 -2.45 35.04
CA LYS A 440 18.99 -1.61 36.25
C LYS A 440 19.55 -2.32 37.48
N LYS A 441 19.35 -3.64 37.61
CA LYS A 441 19.91 -4.43 38.71
C LYS A 441 21.41 -4.64 38.54
N ASP A 442 21.87 -4.92 37.32
CA ASP A 442 23.29 -5.08 37.00
C ASP A 442 24.04 -3.76 37.17
N PHE A 443 23.47 -2.64 36.69
CA PHE A 443 24.03 -1.31 36.96
C PHE A 443 24.16 -1.02 38.46
N LYS A 444 23.14 -1.32 39.28
CA LYS A 444 23.23 -1.19 40.75
C LYS A 444 24.27 -2.12 41.39
N LYS A 445 24.53 -3.28 40.80
CA LYS A 445 25.49 -4.27 41.30
C LYS A 445 26.92 -3.89 40.92
N ASP A 446 27.14 -3.37 39.72
CA ASP A 446 28.44 -2.89 39.26
C ASP A 446 28.82 -1.59 39.97
N PHE A 447 27.87 -0.68 40.21
CA PHE A 447 28.08 0.50 41.06
C PHE A 447 28.40 0.12 42.52
N LYS A 448 27.84 -0.98 43.04
CA LYS A 448 28.20 -1.53 44.35
C LYS A 448 29.59 -2.19 44.36
N LYS A 449 29.96 -2.91 43.29
CA LYS A 449 31.27 -3.56 43.17
C LYS A 449 32.42 -2.58 42.98
N GLU A 450 32.20 -1.46 42.27
CA GLU A 450 33.19 -0.38 42.17
C GLU A 450 33.36 0.36 43.51
N GLY A 451 32.31 0.47 44.33
CA GLY A 451 32.39 1.00 45.69
C GLY A 451 33.13 0.10 46.68
N GLU A 452 33.25 -1.20 46.42
CA GLU A 452 33.88 -2.18 47.32
C GLU A 452 35.32 -2.57 46.91
N ARG A 453 35.82 -2.12 45.74
CA ARG A 453 37.15 -2.49 45.19
C ARG A 453 38.13 -1.33 45.03
N SER A 454 38.09 -0.35 45.93
CA SER A 454 39.18 0.63 46.04
C SER A 454 39.98 0.38 47.31
N PRO A 455 41.28 0.03 47.24
CA PRO A 455 42.16 0.07 48.40
C PRO A 455 42.24 1.51 48.87
N ARG A 456 42.00 1.72 50.17
CA ARG A 456 42.09 3.00 50.86
C ARG A 456 43.52 3.54 50.76
N ALA A 457 43.83 4.24 49.67
CA ALA A 457 45.03 5.03 49.53
C ALA A 457 44.76 6.41 50.13
N GLU A 458 45.43 6.71 51.23
CA GLU A 458 45.50 8.05 51.82
C GLU A 458 45.97 9.05 50.75
N ARG A 459 45.05 9.90 50.30
CA ARG A 459 45.38 11.18 49.67
C ARG A 459 44.98 12.27 50.63
N ALA A 460 45.97 12.98 51.14
CA ALA A 460 45.82 14.19 51.91
C ALA A 460 44.91 15.18 51.16
N VAL A 461 43.86 15.63 51.84
CA VAL A 461 43.03 16.76 51.42
C VAL A 461 43.66 18.02 52.01
N PRO A 462 43.96 19.07 51.23
CA PRO A 462 44.23 20.38 51.78
C PRO A 462 42.93 20.94 52.37
N ASP A 463 42.88 21.05 53.69
CA ASP A 463 41.81 21.70 54.43
C ASP A 463 42.00 23.22 54.35
N ASP A 464 41.38 23.85 53.35
CA ASP A 464 41.26 25.31 53.26
C ASP A 464 39.89 25.69 52.71
N ARG A 465 38.83 25.43 53.50
CA ARG A 465 37.55 26.13 53.35
C ARG A 465 37.00 26.47 54.73
N LYS A 466 37.17 27.73 55.14
CA LYS A 466 36.51 28.27 56.34
C LYS A 466 34.98 28.14 56.18
N PRO A 467 34.25 27.68 57.21
CA PRO A 467 32.80 27.68 57.19
C PRO A 467 32.27 29.12 57.14
N LEU A 468 31.24 29.33 56.32
CA LEU A 468 30.52 30.61 56.21
C LEU A 468 30.02 31.07 57.58
N SER A 469 30.20 32.35 57.87
CA SER A 469 29.70 32.99 59.09
C SER A 469 28.17 33.00 59.12
N ASP A 470 27.59 33.08 60.31
CA ASP A 470 26.13 33.03 60.45
C ASP A 470 25.43 34.26 59.85
N GLU A 471 26.14 35.38 59.68
CA GLU A 471 25.67 36.54 58.91
C GLU A 471 25.57 36.25 57.40
N GLU A 472 26.53 35.49 56.84
CA GLU A 472 26.51 35.10 55.42
C GLU A 472 25.41 34.08 55.12
N LYS A 473 25.12 33.18 56.07
CA LYS A 473 23.98 32.25 55.96
C LYS A 473 22.63 32.97 56.05
N SER A 474 22.53 34.04 56.84
CA SER A 474 21.32 34.85 56.93
C SER A 474 21.03 35.57 55.62
N ARG A 475 22.03 36.22 55.03
CA ARG A 475 21.89 36.91 53.72
C ARG A 475 21.46 35.95 52.62
N HIS A 476 22.06 34.76 52.57
CA HIS A 476 21.70 33.75 51.57
C HIS A 476 20.25 33.24 51.72
N LYS A 477 19.70 33.28 52.94
CA LYS A 477 18.32 32.86 53.24
C LYS A 477 17.30 33.97 52.92
N ASP A 478 17.70 35.23 53.08
CA ASP A 478 16.89 36.39 52.71
C ASP A 478 16.82 36.58 51.18
N ASP A 479 17.91 36.33 50.45
CA ASP A 479 17.94 36.33 48.98
C ASP A 479 17.03 35.24 48.38
N LEU A 480 17.00 34.04 48.99
CA LEU A 480 16.11 32.95 48.60
C LEU A 480 14.63 33.26 48.89
N ARG A 481 14.33 34.02 49.96
CA ARG A 481 12.98 34.49 50.26
C ARG A 481 12.51 35.57 49.29
N ALA A 482 13.38 36.47 48.87
CA ALA A 482 13.07 37.50 47.87
C ALA A 482 12.70 36.86 46.51
N ILE A 483 13.43 35.84 46.08
CA ILE A 483 13.17 35.12 44.83
C ILE A 483 11.83 34.35 44.89
N LEU A 484 11.50 33.73 46.02
CA LEU A 484 10.25 32.97 46.19
C LEU A 484 9.00 33.86 46.36
N SER A 485 9.17 35.11 46.78
CA SER A 485 8.06 36.07 46.90
C SER A 485 7.58 36.66 45.56
N GLY A 486 8.38 36.52 44.49
CA GLY A 486 8.05 37.03 43.14
C GLY A 486 7.25 36.08 42.24
N LEU A 487 6.83 34.92 42.74
CA LEU A 487 6.20 33.84 41.95
C LEU A 487 4.75 33.53 42.33
N GLY A 488 4.03 34.47 42.96
CA GLY A 488 2.63 34.27 43.33
C GLY A 488 1.73 35.44 42.94
N GLU A 489 1.08 35.37 41.78
CA GLU A 489 -0.32 35.81 41.56
C GLU A 489 -0.77 35.54 40.10
N ALA A 490 -1.57 34.49 39.89
CA ALA A 490 -2.53 34.40 38.79
C ALA A 490 -3.74 33.59 39.26
N ARG A 491 -4.91 34.25 39.27
CA ARG A 491 -6.20 33.75 39.78
C ARG A 491 -6.94 32.87 38.76
N PRO A 492 -7.86 31.99 39.20
CA PRO A 492 -8.60 31.07 38.34
C PRO A 492 -9.87 31.71 37.74
N ALA A 493 -10.26 31.33 36.53
CA ALA A 493 -11.51 31.74 35.89
C ALA A 493 -12.58 30.64 35.95
N GLU A 494 -13.80 31.06 36.32
CA GLU A 494 -15.03 30.26 36.44
C GLU A 494 -15.67 29.93 35.08
N VAL A 495 -16.55 28.90 35.12
CA VAL A 495 -17.35 28.37 34.02
C VAL A 495 -18.64 29.19 33.84
N LEU A 496 -19.01 29.53 32.60
CA LEU A 496 -20.39 29.85 32.21
C LEU A 496 -20.71 29.29 30.82
N THR A 497 -21.88 28.66 30.77
CA THR A 497 -22.57 27.96 29.68
C THR A 497 -23.21 28.92 28.67
N THR A 498 -23.28 28.56 27.37
CA THR A 498 -24.51 28.52 26.52
C THR A 498 -24.19 28.20 25.04
N SER A 499 -25.16 27.52 24.39
CA SER A 499 -25.22 26.97 23.03
C SER A 499 -25.16 28.01 21.88
N PRO A 500 -24.95 27.58 20.60
CA PRO A 500 -24.83 28.48 19.46
C PRO A 500 -26.18 28.71 18.75
N GLU A 501 -26.47 29.96 18.40
CA GLU A 501 -27.48 30.33 17.41
C GLU A 501 -26.82 31.01 16.19
N LYS A 502 -27.44 30.78 15.03
CA LYS A 502 -27.08 31.23 13.69
C LYS A 502 -27.49 32.68 13.46
N GLU A 503 -26.74 33.39 12.60
CA GLU A 503 -27.19 34.30 11.51
C GLU A 503 -25.90 34.87 10.87
N GLU A 504 -25.53 34.42 9.66
CA GLU A 504 -25.77 35.10 8.37
C GLU A 504 -25.33 36.57 8.34
N GLU A 505 -24.19 36.85 7.70
CA GLU A 505 -24.01 38.11 6.97
C GLU A 505 -23.02 37.96 5.81
N THR A 506 -23.45 38.55 4.70
CA THR A 506 -22.99 38.53 3.31
C THR A 506 -21.67 39.25 3.07
N PHE A 507 -20.83 38.73 2.16
CA PHE A 507 -19.72 39.49 1.57
C PHE A 507 -20.02 39.76 0.08
N GLU A 508 -20.28 41.03 -0.24
CA GLU A 508 -20.29 41.56 -1.61
C GLU A 508 -18.85 41.88 -2.05
N GLU A 509 -18.46 41.35 -3.22
CA GLU A 509 -17.27 41.78 -3.97
C GLU A 509 -17.56 43.04 -4.79
N LYS A 510 -16.70 44.06 -4.67
CA LYS A 510 -16.37 44.99 -5.79
C LYS A 510 -14.92 45.51 -5.69
N PRO A 511 -14.31 45.89 -6.83
CA PRO A 511 -12.86 45.82 -7.07
C PRO A 511 -12.14 47.18 -6.97
N THR A 512 -10.82 47.15 -6.82
CA THR A 512 -9.91 48.31 -6.95
C THR A 512 -8.69 47.96 -7.83
N PRO A 513 -8.03 48.95 -8.47
CA PRO A 513 -7.60 48.85 -9.86
C PRO A 513 -6.10 48.64 -10.05
N VAL A 514 -5.77 48.16 -11.26
CA VAL A 514 -4.44 47.90 -11.80
C VAL A 514 -3.66 49.21 -12.04
N GLN A 515 -2.38 49.26 -11.64
CA GLN A 515 -1.41 50.22 -12.14
C GLN A 515 -0.25 49.48 -12.84
N GLU A 516 -0.01 49.87 -14.10
CA GLU A 516 1.08 49.44 -14.97
C GLU A 516 2.40 50.12 -14.61
N VAL A 517 3.52 49.40 -14.74
CA VAL A 517 4.89 49.94 -14.68
C VAL A 517 5.68 49.44 -15.91
N PRO A 518 6.45 50.30 -16.61
CA PRO A 518 6.91 50.02 -17.97
C PRO A 518 8.28 49.33 -18.07
N VAL A 519 8.44 48.62 -19.18
CA VAL A 519 9.60 47.83 -19.62
C VAL A 519 10.80 48.71 -20.02
N ARG A 520 12.02 48.37 -19.57
CA ARG A 520 13.29 48.89 -20.09
C ARG A 520 14.18 47.75 -20.61
N LYS A 521 14.69 47.95 -21.83
CA LYS A 521 15.61 47.07 -22.58
C LYS A 521 17.05 47.21 -22.07
N GLU A 522 17.79 46.11 -21.99
CA GLU A 522 19.25 46.11 -21.80
C GLU A 522 20.00 45.73 -23.10
N PRO A 523 21.15 46.37 -23.41
CA PRO A 523 21.98 46.06 -24.57
C PRO A 523 23.19 45.13 -24.24
N ARG A 524 23.69 44.46 -25.28
CA ARG A 524 24.92 43.64 -25.30
C ARG A 524 26.20 44.46 -25.05
N PRO A 525 27.31 43.79 -24.65
CA PRO A 525 28.58 44.02 -25.35
C PRO A 525 29.42 42.76 -25.63
N GLU A 526 30.29 42.88 -26.65
CA GLU A 526 31.32 41.92 -27.08
C GLU A 526 32.72 42.25 -26.51
N ALA A 527 33.54 41.19 -26.42
CA ALA A 527 35.00 41.05 -26.59
C ALA A 527 36.04 41.77 -25.66
N GLY A 528 36.93 40.96 -25.07
CA GLY A 528 38.38 41.22 -25.11
C GLY A 528 39.22 41.20 -23.80
N THR A 529 39.97 40.10 -23.62
CA THR A 529 41.29 39.95 -22.92
C THR A 529 41.41 40.00 -21.39
N ARG A 530 41.94 38.91 -20.78
CA ARG A 530 43.16 38.94 -19.92
C ARG A 530 43.61 37.55 -19.43
N GLU A 531 44.92 37.48 -19.17
CA GLU A 531 45.79 36.34 -18.92
C GLU A 531 46.09 36.14 -17.40
N GLU A 532 46.35 34.87 -17.02
CA GLU A 532 47.07 34.27 -15.86
C GLU A 532 46.91 34.74 -14.39
N ALA A 533 46.66 33.78 -13.48
CA ALA A 533 47.62 33.28 -12.45
C ALA A 533 47.00 32.27 -11.43
N ARG A 534 47.82 31.30 -10.99
CA ARG A 534 47.55 30.13 -10.10
C ARG A 534 47.34 30.43 -8.60
N PRO A 535 46.89 29.44 -7.80
CA PRO A 535 47.49 29.18 -6.47
C PRO A 535 47.67 27.65 -6.17
N PRO A 536 48.06 27.19 -4.95
CA PRO A 536 49.42 26.68 -4.67
C PRO A 536 49.51 25.18 -4.31
N ARG A 537 50.76 24.67 -4.24
CA ARG A 537 51.18 23.29 -3.92
C ARG A 537 51.52 23.08 -2.43
N ARG A 538 51.45 21.81 -1.97
CA ARG A 538 52.52 20.94 -1.35
C ARG A 538 52.01 20.08 -0.17
N PRO A 539 52.73 19.02 0.28
CA PRO A 539 53.77 18.19 -0.37
C PRO A 539 53.56 16.66 -0.23
N ALA A 540 54.39 15.89 -0.93
CA ALA A 540 54.42 14.43 -1.02
C ALA A 540 55.29 13.76 0.09
N ARG A 541 55.05 12.45 0.31
CA ARG A 541 55.96 11.51 1.00
C ARG A 541 56.22 10.30 0.10
N ASP A 542 57.50 9.92 0.04
CA ASP A 542 58.10 8.73 -0.57
C ASP A 542 57.54 7.40 -0.02
N LEU A 543 57.63 6.32 -0.82
CA LEU A 543 58.33 5.06 -0.48
C LEU A 543 58.24 3.97 -1.60
N SER A 544 59.41 3.68 -2.19
CA SER A 544 60.01 2.39 -2.63
C SER A 544 59.18 1.17 -3.10
N ALA A 545 59.41 0.82 -4.38
CA ALA A 545 59.80 -0.47 -4.99
C ALA A 545 59.53 -1.84 -4.31
N ARG A 546 58.76 -2.70 -5.01
CA ARG A 546 59.14 -4.02 -5.62
C ARG A 546 57.89 -4.91 -5.78
N GLU A 547 57.55 -5.32 -7.01
CA GLU A 547 57.54 -6.72 -7.48
C GLU A 547 56.98 -6.87 -8.91
N ARG A 548 57.33 -7.98 -9.56
CA ARG A 548 57.41 -8.20 -11.01
C ARG A 548 56.16 -8.90 -11.58
N GLY A 549 55.90 -8.64 -12.87
CA GLY A 549 55.09 -9.47 -13.78
C GLY A 549 53.64 -8.96 -13.87
N THR A 550 53.02 -8.70 -15.03
CA THR A 550 53.16 -9.26 -16.38
C THR A 550 52.62 -8.24 -17.40
N LYS A 551 53.19 -8.21 -18.60
CA LYS A 551 52.91 -7.26 -19.69
C LYS A 551 51.55 -7.54 -20.36
N GLN A 552 50.76 -6.50 -20.60
CA GLN A 552 50.06 -6.30 -21.88
C GLN A 552 49.66 -4.82 -22.02
N ALA A 553 49.96 -4.26 -23.19
CA ALA A 553 49.90 -2.83 -23.48
C ALA A 553 48.45 -2.36 -23.69
N TYR A 554 48.07 -1.28 -23.01
CA TYR A 554 46.91 -0.45 -23.34
C TYR A 554 47.37 0.67 -24.29
N VAL A 555 46.71 0.78 -25.44
CA VAL A 555 46.84 1.89 -26.38
C VAL A 555 45.63 2.81 -26.15
N ASP A 556 45.89 4.09 -25.92
CA ASP A 556 44.89 5.15 -25.87
C ASP A 556 44.20 5.28 -27.23
N HIS A 557 42.86 5.19 -27.25
CA HIS A 557 42.05 5.54 -28.41
C HIS A 557 41.29 6.84 -28.15
N GLU A 558 41.64 7.89 -28.89
CA GLU A 558 40.81 9.08 -29.11
C GLU A 558 39.47 8.70 -29.76
N PRO A 559 38.35 9.40 -29.45
CA PRO A 559 37.08 9.17 -30.13
C PRO A 559 37.12 9.69 -31.59
N PRO A 560 36.47 9.00 -32.55
CA PRO A 560 36.55 9.36 -33.97
C PRO A 560 35.72 10.60 -34.29
N LYS A 561 36.21 11.40 -35.25
CA LYS A 561 35.56 12.62 -35.74
C LYS A 561 34.38 12.28 -36.66
N GLN A 562 33.39 13.17 -36.65
CA GLN A 562 32.05 13.09 -37.28
C GLN A 562 32.00 12.77 -38.80
N HIS A 563 33.14 12.65 -39.48
CA HIS A 563 33.21 12.41 -40.93
C HIS A 563 33.28 10.92 -41.31
N ASP A 564 33.62 10.03 -40.37
CA ASP A 564 33.73 8.58 -40.63
C ASP A 564 32.39 7.83 -40.58
N LEU A 565 31.36 8.40 -39.92
CA LEU A 565 30.04 7.77 -39.82
C LEU A 565 29.24 7.81 -41.14
N LYS A 566 29.42 8.85 -41.97
CA LYS A 566 28.67 9.00 -43.23
C LYS A 566 29.08 7.98 -44.30
N ASN A 567 30.36 7.64 -44.35
CA ASN A 567 30.87 6.67 -45.33
C ASN A 567 30.51 5.23 -44.94
N ALA A 568 30.47 4.92 -43.63
CA ALA A 568 30.00 3.64 -43.12
C ALA A 568 28.49 3.41 -43.39
N LEU A 569 27.68 4.48 -43.29
CA LEU A 569 26.24 4.41 -43.57
C LEU A 569 25.92 4.26 -45.07
N ALA A 570 26.72 4.90 -45.95
CA ALA A 570 26.57 4.77 -47.40
C ALA A 570 26.95 3.36 -47.92
N ALA A 571 27.95 2.72 -47.31
CA ALA A 571 28.35 1.35 -47.65
C ALA A 571 27.30 0.30 -47.21
N ALA A 572 26.57 0.55 -46.12
CA ALA A 572 25.50 -0.34 -45.63
C ALA A 572 24.22 -0.24 -46.47
N LEU A 573 23.97 0.89 -47.14
CA LEU A 573 22.77 1.14 -47.96
C LEU A 573 22.90 0.67 -49.42
N ALA A 574 24.10 0.27 -49.87
CA ALA A 574 24.33 -0.17 -51.26
C ALA A 574 23.96 -1.65 -51.53
N GLY A 575 23.45 -2.38 -50.53
CA GLY A 575 23.26 -3.84 -50.59
C GLY A 575 21.81 -4.35 -50.58
N ILE A 576 20.79 -3.51 -50.71
CA ILE A 576 19.38 -3.95 -50.60
C ILE A 576 18.68 -3.78 -51.96
N THR A 577 18.44 -4.90 -52.64
CA THR A 577 17.53 -4.99 -53.78
C THR A 577 16.06 -4.96 -53.30
N PRO A 578 15.16 -4.22 -54.00
CA PRO A 578 13.74 -4.22 -53.66
C PRO A 578 13.06 -5.54 -54.09
N PRO A 579 12.06 -6.05 -53.33
CA PRO A 579 11.27 -7.18 -53.76
C PRO A 579 10.32 -6.82 -54.91
N GLU A 580 10.07 -7.80 -55.78
CA GLU A 580 9.24 -7.71 -56.99
C GLU A 580 7.79 -7.27 -56.71
N LYS A 581 7.20 -6.59 -57.70
CA LYS A 581 5.80 -6.17 -57.74
C LYS A 581 4.87 -7.39 -57.71
N VAL A 582 4.12 -7.55 -56.62
CA VAL A 582 2.93 -8.42 -56.59
C VAL A 582 1.75 -7.63 -57.18
N VAL A 583 1.15 -8.17 -58.25
CA VAL A 583 -0.08 -7.69 -58.87
C VAL A 583 -1.26 -8.01 -57.94
N TYR A 584 -2.07 -7.02 -57.61
CA TYR A 584 -3.32 -7.23 -56.87
C TYR A 584 -4.40 -7.70 -57.85
N GLU A 585 -4.85 -8.94 -57.72
CA GLU A 585 -6.15 -9.38 -58.24
C GLU A 585 -7.27 -8.78 -57.35
N GLU A 586 -8.34 -8.31 -57.98
CA GLU A 586 -9.53 -7.80 -57.27
C GLU A 586 -10.18 -8.91 -56.42
N PRO A 587 -10.63 -8.61 -55.18
CA PRO A 587 -11.29 -9.61 -54.37
C PRO A 587 -12.70 -9.89 -54.91
N VAL A 588 -12.90 -11.13 -55.34
CA VAL A 588 -14.22 -11.76 -55.56
C VAL A 588 -15.08 -11.58 -54.30
N PRO A 589 -16.35 -11.13 -54.40
CA PRO A 589 -17.22 -10.97 -53.24
C PRO A 589 -17.49 -12.34 -52.60
N ARG A 590 -16.97 -12.55 -51.38
CA ARG A 590 -17.35 -13.70 -50.56
C ARG A 590 -18.77 -13.48 -50.05
N THR A 591 -19.67 -14.36 -50.45
CA THR A 591 -21.02 -14.50 -49.90
C THR A 591 -20.97 -14.63 -48.38
N ALA A 592 -21.82 -13.88 -47.69
CA ALA A 592 -22.00 -13.99 -46.25
C ALA A 592 -22.44 -15.42 -45.89
N PRO A 593 -21.93 -16.02 -44.80
CA PRO A 593 -22.50 -17.27 -44.30
C PRO A 593 -23.94 -16.99 -43.83
N GLU A 594 -24.89 -17.81 -44.28
CA GLU A 594 -26.27 -17.81 -43.82
C GLU A 594 -26.32 -17.92 -42.30
N VAL A 595 -26.99 -16.97 -41.67
CA VAL A 595 -27.38 -17.05 -40.27
C VAL A 595 -28.47 -18.10 -40.15
N VAL A 596 -28.09 -19.33 -39.78
CA VAL A 596 -29.07 -20.32 -39.33
C VAL A 596 -29.59 -19.86 -37.97
N SER A 597 -30.79 -19.30 -37.98
CA SER A 597 -31.55 -19.02 -36.76
C SER A 597 -31.99 -20.35 -36.14
N VAL A 598 -31.38 -20.72 -35.02
CA VAL A 598 -31.89 -21.81 -34.19
C VAL A 598 -32.95 -21.19 -33.27
N VAL A 599 -34.21 -21.34 -33.66
CA VAL A 599 -35.36 -21.10 -32.78
C VAL A 599 -35.38 -22.23 -31.75
N ILE A 600 -35.07 -21.91 -30.49
CA ILE A 600 -35.30 -22.81 -29.37
C ILE A 600 -36.77 -22.64 -28.96
N PRO A 601 -37.62 -23.69 -29.03
CA PRO A 601 -38.98 -23.58 -28.52
C PRO A 601 -38.96 -23.49 -26.99
N GLU A 602 -39.75 -22.58 -26.44
CA GLU A 602 -39.98 -22.46 -24.99
C GLU A 602 -40.65 -23.74 -24.47
N THR A 603 -39.95 -24.47 -23.60
CA THR A 603 -40.56 -25.55 -22.81
C THR A 603 -41.16 -24.94 -21.54
N PRO A 604 -42.44 -25.20 -21.21
CA PRO A 604 -43.05 -24.68 -20.00
C PRO A 604 -42.46 -25.36 -18.75
N ALA A 605 -42.27 -24.57 -17.70
CA ALA A 605 -41.77 -25.02 -16.40
C ALA A 605 -42.69 -26.12 -15.80
N PRO A 606 -42.13 -27.16 -15.14
CA PRO A 606 -42.95 -28.14 -14.45
C PRO A 606 -43.58 -27.53 -13.19
N SER A 607 -44.91 -27.55 -13.12
CA SER A 607 -45.68 -27.22 -11.93
C SER A 607 -45.39 -28.23 -10.81
N VAL A 608 -44.79 -27.77 -9.72
CA VAL A 608 -44.62 -28.59 -8.51
C VAL A 608 -45.98 -28.67 -7.82
N LYS A 609 -46.52 -29.89 -7.73
CA LYS A 609 -47.70 -30.19 -6.90
C LYS A 609 -47.30 -30.06 -5.43
N GLU A 610 -48.02 -29.21 -4.70
CA GLU A 610 -48.09 -29.24 -3.25
C GLU A 610 -48.68 -30.58 -2.82
N ASP A 611 -47.83 -31.51 -2.36
CA ASP A 611 -48.19 -32.54 -1.39
C ASP A 611 -46.96 -33.40 -1.12
N THR A 612 -46.25 -33.06 -0.05
CA THR A 612 -45.40 -33.96 0.78
C THR A 612 -44.57 -33.11 1.73
N LEU A 613 -45.14 -32.76 2.88
CA LEU A 613 -44.43 -32.40 4.12
C LEU A 613 -45.43 -32.32 5.30
N ALA A 614 -46.20 -33.38 5.51
CA ALA A 614 -46.83 -33.64 6.79
C ALA A 614 -45.85 -34.49 7.63
N GLU A 615 -45.20 -33.87 8.60
CA GLU A 615 -44.73 -34.46 9.88
C GLU A 615 -43.69 -33.54 10.54
N SER A 616 -44.17 -32.54 11.30
CA SER A 616 -43.49 -32.12 12.53
C SER A 616 -44.51 -31.46 13.45
N HIS A 617 -44.56 -31.93 14.70
CA HIS A 617 -45.55 -31.53 15.70
C HIS A 617 -45.59 -30.00 15.92
N PRO A 618 -46.77 -29.36 15.92
CA PRO A 618 -46.88 -27.95 16.26
C PRO A 618 -46.59 -27.72 17.75
N LEU A 619 -45.75 -26.72 18.03
CA LEU A 619 -45.49 -26.22 19.39
C LEU A 619 -46.81 -25.78 20.03
N LYS A 620 -46.98 -26.08 21.33
CA LYS A 620 -48.20 -25.72 22.06
C LYS A 620 -48.33 -24.18 22.07
N PRO A 621 -49.55 -23.63 21.95
CA PRO A 621 -49.77 -22.17 21.90
C PRO A 621 -49.10 -21.40 23.05
N LYS A 622 -49.04 -22.00 24.26
CA LYS A 622 -48.38 -21.42 25.44
C LYS A 622 -46.86 -21.25 25.28
N ASP A 623 -46.21 -22.13 24.51
CA ASP A 623 -44.77 -22.05 24.26
C ASP A 623 -44.45 -20.99 23.21
N VAL A 624 -45.33 -20.82 22.22
CA VAL A 624 -45.27 -19.74 21.22
C VAL A 624 -45.45 -18.38 21.90
N GLU A 625 -46.38 -18.29 22.85
CA GLU A 625 -46.66 -17.04 23.57
C GLU A 625 -45.55 -16.66 24.56
N LYS A 626 -44.92 -17.65 25.21
CA LYS A 626 -43.70 -17.42 26.02
C LYS A 626 -42.53 -16.93 25.18
N LEU A 627 -42.32 -17.53 24.01
CA LEU A 627 -41.26 -17.12 23.09
C LEU A 627 -41.51 -15.72 22.53
N ARG A 628 -42.75 -15.42 22.14
CA ARG A 628 -43.14 -14.09 21.68
C ARG A 628 -42.88 -13.02 22.74
N LYS A 629 -43.28 -13.27 23.98
CA LYS A 629 -43.03 -12.35 25.10
C LYS A 629 -41.53 -12.13 25.37
N HIS A 630 -40.72 -13.19 25.27
CA HIS A 630 -39.27 -13.10 25.42
C HIS A 630 -38.60 -12.29 24.30
N PHE A 631 -39.08 -12.41 23.06
CA PHE A 631 -38.57 -11.64 21.93
C PHE A 631 -39.06 -10.19 21.94
N ASP A 632 -40.28 -9.92 22.40
CA ASP A 632 -40.80 -8.56 22.57
C ASP A 632 -40.02 -7.81 23.67
N GLU A 633 -39.67 -8.48 24.78
CA GLU A 633 -38.80 -7.91 25.84
C GLU A 633 -37.39 -7.60 25.31
N LYS A 634 -36.80 -8.49 24.50
CA LYS A 634 -35.50 -8.23 23.87
C LYS A 634 -35.55 -7.17 22.76
N ALA A 635 -36.64 -7.10 22.01
CA ALA A 635 -36.84 -6.06 21.00
C ALA A 635 -37.00 -4.68 21.65
N ALA A 636 -37.62 -4.60 22.83
CA ALA A 636 -37.68 -3.38 23.62
C ALA A 636 -36.30 -2.95 24.16
N GLU A 637 -35.46 -3.90 24.61
CA GLU A 637 -34.05 -3.63 24.99
C GLU A 637 -33.22 -3.13 23.80
N VAL A 638 -33.42 -3.69 22.61
CA VAL A 638 -32.71 -3.30 21.38
C VAL A 638 -33.22 -1.98 20.81
N SER A 639 -34.52 -1.67 20.93
CA SER A 639 -35.10 -0.40 20.49
C SER A 639 -34.69 0.79 21.38
N ALA A 640 -34.21 0.54 22.60
CA ALA A 640 -33.62 1.56 23.47
C ALA A 640 -32.20 1.99 23.04
N LEU A 641 -31.56 1.22 22.14
CA LEU A 641 -30.25 1.51 21.55
C LEU A 641 -30.46 1.91 20.09
N GLN A 642 -30.55 3.22 19.83
CA GLN A 642 -30.81 3.77 18.50
C GLN A 642 -29.85 3.26 17.41
N ARG A 643 -30.39 2.58 16.40
CA ARG A 643 -30.34 2.91 14.95
C ARG A 643 -31.20 1.89 14.18
N ALA A 644 -31.98 2.36 13.22
CA ALA A 644 -33.01 1.61 12.50
C ALA A 644 -32.49 0.31 11.84
N PRO A 645 -33.23 -0.82 11.90
CA PRO A 645 -32.85 -2.02 11.17
C PRO A 645 -33.54 -2.08 9.80
N HIS A 646 -32.77 -2.41 8.77
CA HIS A 646 -33.27 -2.98 7.54
C HIS A 646 -34.04 -4.28 7.87
N GLU A 647 -35.23 -4.43 7.27
CA GLU A 647 -36.10 -5.58 7.48
C GLU A 647 -35.41 -6.89 7.07
N VAL A 648 -35.14 -7.75 8.06
CA VAL A 648 -34.74 -9.14 7.82
C VAL A 648 -35.94 -9.86 7.21
N THR A 649 -35.79 -10.37 5.99
CA THR A 649 -36.90 -11.04 5.31
C THR A 649 -37.31 -12.32 6.06
N PRO A 650 -38.60 -12.70 6.06
CA PRO A 650 -39.09 -13.91 6.74
C PRO A 650 -38.37 -15.20 6.33
N GLN A 651 -37.82 -15.24 5.12
CA GLN A 651 -37.04 -16.36 4.58
C GLN A 651 -35.64 -16.45 5.20
N ALA A 652 -34.97 -15.31 5.43
CA ALA A 652 -33.69 -15.26 6.13
C ALA A 652 -33.83 -15.71 7.59
N LEU A 653 -34.92 -15.29 8.25
CA LEU A 653 -35.26 -15.71 9.61
C LEU A 653 -35.54 -17.23 9.68
N ALA A 654 -36.29 -17.76 8.72
CA ALA A 654 -36.58 -19.20 8.64
C ALA A 654 -35.31 -20.04 8.37
N HIS A 655 -34.36 -19.51 7.59
CA HIS A 655 -33.08 -20.16 7.35
C HIS A 655 -32.18 -20.18 8.59
N MET A 656 -32.09 -19.05 9.30
CA MET A 656 -31.36 -18.96 10.58
C MET A 656 -31.93 -19.93 11.62
N MET A 657 -33.27 -20.02 11.74
CA MET A 657 -33.93 -20.97 12.63
C MET A 657 -33.58 -22.44 12.32
N ARG A 658 -33.48 -22.82 11.03
CA ARG A 658 -33.09 -24.19 10.63
C ARG A 658 -31.64 -24.51 11.00
N ILE A 659 -30.73 -23.53 10.91
CA ILE A 659 -29.33 -23.70 11.30
C ILE A 659 -29.22 -23.90 12.81
N THR A 660 -29.88 -23.05 13.61
CA THR A 660 -29.84 -23.15 15.08
C THR A 660 -30.48 -24.44 15.61
N LEU A 661 -31.53 -24.95 14.94
CA LEU A 661 -32.18 -26.21 15.29
C LEU A 661 -31.36 -27.45 14.87
N ARG A 662 -30.52 -27.35 13.83
CA ARG A 662 -29.56 -28.41 13.46
C ARG A 662 -28.42 -28.53 14.46
N ASP A 663 -27.93 -27.43 15.00
CA ASP A 663 -26.83 -27.44 15.98
C ASP A 663 -27.25 -27.94 17.36
N LYS A 664 -28.52 -27.78 17.75
CA LYS A 664 -29.05 -28.37 19.01
C LYS A 664 -29.21 -29.90 18.96
N LYS A 665 -29.30 -30.52 17.77
CA LYS A 665 -29.41 -31.98 17.63
C LYS A 665 -28.06 -32.73 17.63
N ARG A 666 -26.92 -32.01 17.72
CA ARG A 666 -25.56 -32.60 17.68
C ARG A 666 -24.78 -32.55 19.00
N ARG A 667 -25.43 -32.31 20.15
CA ARG A 667 -24.81 -32.57 21.46
C ARG A 667 -25.24 -33.94 21.97
N PRO A 668 -24.33 -34.90 22.17
CA PRO A 668 -24.66 -36.08 22.95
C PRO A 668 -24.80 -35.66 24.41
N THR A 669 -25.90 -36.08 25.03
CA THR A 669 -26.07 -36.07 26.49
C THR A 669 -25.20 -37.18 27.09
N SER A 670 -24.03 -36.81 27.60
CA SER A 670 -23.33 -37.42 28.75
C SER A 670 -22.16 -36.52 29.13
#